data_AF-A0A820TI90-F1
#
_entry.id   AF-A0A820TI90-F1
#
_cell.length_a   1.000
_cell.length_b   1.000
_cell.length_c   1.000
_cell.angle_alpha   90.00
_cell.angle_beta   90.00
_cell.angle_gamma   90.00
#
_symmetry.space_group_name_H-M   'P 1'
#
loop_
_entity.id
_entity.type
_entity.pdbx_description
1 polymer ?
#
loop_
_entity_poly.entity_id
_entity_poly.type
_entity_poly.pdbx_seq_one_letter_code
_entity_poly.pdbx_strand_id
1 'polypeptide(L)'
;MLEIQISGENFSSSSIALPSSDTNEDIHVILSANGRLKIIPSLWTSIFTDTRLRRLSLIDLQLYESDAQILAKYLREQIYLIELTFNSVLLHVYSFDHILNEGLQKNKSIQNLTLTNLDNIDAATIASLIKHNNTIEYLSLTNDDISPAGGELIADALGTNSTLISLDLSDNRISENITMKFTKILNESHPSLTQIILNNNKTVDENLPIADQHSKTINIEETPETEPILNENKHINYEVPSKSKNKYQFLSTILVTFLFFLWGVPNQLNGVLIRQFSKAFVLSRFEAGLVQSAFYMGYFIWALPAAYVLRRWGYKIGIIIGLILFGTGSFFFWPAAYIGKYESFLISLFIIATGLAFLETAANPFIANAAGPAHSSEKRLNIAQAFNPLGAITGVLIGTLFIFSGVELNEKQIEQMRLNKTYDNYLKTETLRVVRPYAVIGGLTFLFALLIAIVPFPANTKTKKSQKNEESDGVNTLCRALFLFSIIAQFAYVGAQVGTWSYFMQYAQDYVQVGEKTSGYLLTGTLVMFALGRLIAALLMHFGLSPSILLAAFAFINVILILITVLVPTIIGLVTLFITSFFMSLMFPTIFALGIKGMSGHTTKLASCLLVMAIIGGAIFTPLMGLIAVKTNNLALAYTLPGGAYFIVGLYAILAYVLTMERNVES
;
A
#
# COMPACT_ATOMS: atom_id res chain seq x y z
N MET A 1 9.93 -20.21 15.51
CA MET A 1 11.38 -20.31 15.31
C MET A 1 11.97 -20.18 16.69
N LEU A 2 12.53 -21.27 17.18
CA LEU A 2 13.06 -21.38 18.53
C LEU A 2 14.50 -20.87 18.53
N GLU A 3 14.81 -19.92 19.41
CA GLU A 3 16.16 -19.38 19.56
C GLU A 3 16.89 -20.12 20.69
N ILE A 4 18.07 -20.66 20.40
CA ILE A 4 18.90 -21.42 21.33
C ILE A 4 20.22 -20.68 21.48
N GLN A 5 20.40 -20.02 22.62
CA GLN A 5 21.63 -19.30 22.93
C GLN A 5 22.54 -20.17 23.80
N ILE A 6 23.78 -20.38 23.35
CA ILE A 6 24.80 -21.14 24.07
C ILE A 6 25.95 -20.19 24.39
N SER A 7 26.08 -19.88 25.69
CA SER A 7 27.14 -19.01 26.21
C SER A 7 28.38 -19.80 26.63
N GLY A 8 29.54 -19.12 26.62
CA GLY A 8 30.88 -19.70 26.79
C GLY A 8 31.13 -20.67 27.96
N GLU A 9 30.42 -20.53 29.09
CA GLU A 9 30.55 -21.45 30.24
C GLU A 9 30.17 -22.90 29.89
N ASN A 10 29.35 -23.08 28.86
CA ASN A 10 28.81 -24.36 28.46
C ASN A 10 29.72 -25.08 27.44
N PHE A 11 30.56 -24.39 26.68
CA PHE A 11 31.31 -24.98 25.54
C PHE A 11 32.23 -26.17 25.87
N SER A 12 32.60 -26.36 27.14
CA SER A 12 33.49 -27.43 27.62
C SER A 12 32.77 -28.62 28.28
N SER A 13 31.45 -28.55 28.49
CA SER A 13 30.72 -29.64 29.13
C SER A 13 30.47 -30.80 28.14
N SER A 14 30.88 -32.02 28.51
CA SER A 14 30.88 -33.20 27.65
C SER A 14 29.49 -33.71 27.23
N SER A 15 28.41 -33.01 27.61
CA SER A 15 27.02 -33.49 27.51
C SER A 15 26.05 -32.47 26.89
N ILE A 16 26.51 -31.51 26.09
CA ILE A 16 25.59 -30.59 25.39
C ILE A 16 25.06 -31.24 24.13
N ALA A 17 23.81 -31.68 24.22
CA ALA A 17 22.93 -31.82 23.07
C ALA A 17 22.00 -30.61 23.02
N LEU A 18 21.65 -30.15 21.82
CA LEU A 18 20.54 -29.20 21.66
C LEU A 18 19.29 -29.79 22.34
N PRO A 19 18.49 -28.98 23.07
CA PRO A 19 17.32 -29.48 23.76
C PRO A 19 16.37 -30.17 22.78
N SER A 20 16.03 -31.44 23.07
CA SER A 20 15.00 -32.17 22.33
C SER A 20 13.65 -31.54 22.65
N SER A 21 13.15 -30.67 21.77
CA SER A 21 11.78 -30.17 21.88
C SER A 21 10.84 -31.05 21.06
N ASP A 22 9.66 -31.38 21.63
CA ASP A 22 8.58 -32.10 20.95
C ASP A 22 7.91 -31.26 19.81
N THR A 23 8.50 -30.12 19.47
CA THR A 23 7.98 -29.16 18.49
C THR A 23 8.79 -29.19 17.20
N ASN A 24 8.09 -29.31 16.06
CA ASN A 24 8.66 -29.21 14.70
C ASN A 24 9.03 -27.76 14.31
N GLU A 25 9.42 -26.91 15.27
CA GLU A 25 9.79 -25.54 14.99
C GLU A 25 11.22 -25.43 14.45
N ASP A 26 11.41 -24.64 13.40
CA ASP A 26 12.74 -24.25 12.92
C ASP A 26 13.56 -23.60 14.05
N ILE A 27 14.87 -23.86 14.08
CA ILE A 27 15.76 -23.35 15.15
C ILE A 27 16.77 -22.32 14.62
N HIS A 28 17.08 -21.36 15.49
CA HIS A 28 18.20 -20.43 15.37
C HIS A 28 19.16 -20.68 16.53
N VAL A 29 20.39 -21.08 16.21
CA VAL A 29 21.43 -21.30 17.20
C VAL A 29 22.35 -20.09 17.25
N ILE A 30 22.55 -19.53 18.44
CA ILE A 30 23.48 -18.42 18.70
C ILE A 30 24.58 -18.95 19.62
N LEU A 31 25.82 -18.98 19.12
CA LEU A 31 27.00 -19.28 19.90
C LEU A 31 27.71 -17.96 20.22
N SER A 32 27.83 -17.62 21.50
CA SER A 32 28.60 -16.44 21.92
C SER A 32 29.45 -16.70 23.16
N ALA A 33 30.66 -16.15 23.20
CA ALA A 33 31.51 -16.24 24.37
C ALA A 33 32.44 -15.05 24.50
N ASN A 34 32.57 -14.50 25.70
CA ASN A 34 33.54 -13.44 25.97
C ASN A 34 34.90 -14.07 26.32
N GLY A 35 35.69 -14.48 25.33
CA GLY A 35 37.07 -14.93 25.53
C GLY A 35 37.50 -16.19 24.76
N ARG A 36 38.68 -16.71 25.09
CA ARG A 36 39.35 -17.83 24.39
C ARG A 36 38.80 -19.19 24.83
N LEU A 37 37.64 -19.59 24.32
CA LEU A 37 37.02 -20.88 24.63
C LEU A 37 36.96 -21.79 23.40
N LYS A 38 37.52 -23.00 23.54
CA LYS A 38 37.50 -24.02 22.47
C LYS A 38 36.14 -24.72 22.44
N ILE A 39 35.56 -24.83 21.25
CA ILE A 39 34.29 -25.54 21.04
C ILE A 39 34.57 -27.03 20.92
N ILE A 40 33.86 -27.86 21.67
CA ILE A 40 34.00 -29.32 21.57
C ILE A 40 33.36 -29.85 20.27
N PRO A 41 33.98 -30.81 19.56
CA PRO A 41 33.44 -31.37 18.31
C PRO A 41 32.02 -31.94 18.40
N SER A 42 31.62 -32.43 19.59
CA SER A 42 30.26 -32.93 19.83
C SER A 42 29.20 -31.83 19.71
N LEU A 43 29.52 -30.59 20.06
CA LEU A 43 28.59 -29.46 19.91
C LEU A 43 28.36 -29.14 18.44
N TRP A 44 29.41 -29.09 17.63
CA TRP A 44 29.30 -28.92 16.18
C TRP A 44 28.42 -30.01 15.56
N THR A 45 28.66 -31.26 15.97
CA THR A 45 27.86 -32.40 15.52
C THR A 45 26.39 -32.22 15.91
N SER A 46 26.08 -31.89 17.16
CA SER A 46 24.69 -31.69 17.61
C SER A 46 23.98 -30.58 16.85
N ILE A 47 24.65 -29.47 16.55
CA ILE A 47 24.07 -28.34 15.81
C ILE A 47 23.77 -28.75 14.38
N PHE A 48 24.75 -29.33 13.69
CA PHE A 48 24.67 -29.59 12.26
C PHE A 48 23.93 -30.89 11.89
N THR A 49 23.63 -31.76 12.86
CA THR A 49 22.72 -32.90 12.66
C THR A 49 21.24 -32.54 12.87
N ASP A 50 20.91 -31.40 13.46
CA ASP A 50 19.51 -30.99 13.67
C ASP A 50 18.90 -30.47 12.37
N THR A 51 17.93 -31.21 11.82
CA THR A 51 17.26 -30.88 10.55
C THR A 51 16.39 -29.62 10.62
N ARG A 52 16.13 -29.10 11.81
CA ARG A 52 15.39 -27.86 12.04
C ARG A 52 16.27 -26.63 11.93
N LEU A 53 17.60 -26.78 11.87
CA LEU A 53 18.54 -25.66 11.79
C LEU A 53 18.27 -24.81 10.55
N ARG A 54 17.90 -23.54 10.76
CA ARG A 54 17.74 -22.54 9.68
C ARG A 54 18.72 -21.38 9.81
N ARG A 55 19.13 -21.06 11.04
CA ARG A 55 20.01 -19.92 11.33
C ARG A 55 21.11 -20.30 12.30
N LEU A 56 22.33 -19.88 12.02
CA LEU A 56 23.48 -20.03 12.91
C LEU A 56 24.19 -18.68 13.03
N SER A 57 24.38 -18.21 14.26
CA SER A 57 25.14 -16.99 14.54
C SER A 57 26.31 -17.29 15.47
N LEU A 58 27.50 -16.90 15.03
CA LEU A 58 28.76 -17.03 15.73
C LEU A 58 29.20 -15.62 16.12
N ILE A 59 29.20 -15.30 17.41
CA ILE A 59 29.36 -13.93 17.91
C ILE A 59 30.46 -13.89 18.98
N ASP A 60 31.45 -13.01 18.81
CA ASP A 60 32.57 -12.79 19.75
C ASP A 60 33.42 -14.06 20.02
N LEU A 61 33.45 -15.01 19.09
CA LEU A 61 34.14 -16.30 19.29
C LEU A 61 35.58 -16.29 18.80
N GLN A 62 36.48 -16.99 19.49
CA GLN A 62 37.77 -17.37 18.91
C GLN A 62 37.71 -18.81 18.37
N LEU A 63 37.79 -18.97 17.04
CA LEU A 63 37.82 -20.28 16.40
C LEU A 63 39.28 -20.72 16.17
N TYR A 64 39.60 -21.93 16.63
CA TYR A 64 40.89 -22.56 16.34
C TYR A 64 40.86 -23.22 14.96
N GLU A 65 42.03 -23.56 14.41
CA GLU A 65 42.14 -24.24 13.11
C GLU A 65 41.31 -25.53 13.06
N SER A 66 41.27 -26.30 14.16
CA SER A 66 40.44 -27.49 14.26
C SER A 66 38.94 -27.19 14.16
N ASP A 67 38.49 -26.06 14.70
CA ASP A 67 37.08 -25.64 14.61
C ASP A 67 36.75 -25.20 13.18
N ALA A 68 37.67 -24.48 12.53
CA ALA A 68 37.50 -24.03 11.16
C ALA A 68 37.37 -25.20 10.17
N GLN A 69 38.19 -26.25 10.31
CA GLN A 69 38.12 -27.45 9.48
C GLN A 69 36.78 -28.20 9.67
N ILE A 70 36.34 -28.35 10.92
CA ILE A 70 35.07 -29.01 11.25
C ILE A 70 33.89 -28.20 10.70
N LEU A 71 33.90 -26.89 10.94
CA LEU A 71 32.86 -25.97 10.48
C LEU A 71 32.78 -25.94 8.96
N ALA A 72 33.91 -25.88 8.26
CA ALA A 72 33.96 -25.94 6.80
C ALA A 72 33.34 -27.23 6.26
N LYS A 73 33.69 -28.38 6.85
CA LYS A 73 33.12 -29.68 6.48
C LYS A 73 31.60 -29.69 6.64
N TYR A 74 31.10 -29.24 7.79
CA TYR A 74 29.65 -29.22 8.03
C TYR A 74 28.94 -28.26 7.09
N LEU A 75 29.43 -27.02 6.95
CA LEU A 75 28.85 -26.02 6.05
C LEU A 75 28.80 -26.51 4.62
N ARG A 76 29.83 -27.23 4.14
CA ARG A 76 29.83 -27.80 2.79
C ARG A 76 28.65 -28.74 2.52
N GLU A 77 28.27 -29.54 3.52
CA GLU A 77 27.24 -30.58 3.41
C GLU A 77 25.86 -30.12 3.90
N GLN A 78 25.76 -28.94 4.53
CA GLN A 78 24.49 -28.42 5.01
C GLN A 78 23.50 -28.15 3.88
N ILE A 79 22.27 -28.66 4.06
CA ILE A 79 21.15 -28.45 3.14
C ILE A 79 20.00 -27.65 3.78
N TYR A 80 20.03 -27.49 5.11
CA TYR A 80 18.95 -26.90 5.89
C TYR A 80 19.24 -25.46 6.34
N LEU A 81 20.51 -25.10 6.51
CA LEU A 81 20.94 -23.80 6.99
C LEU A 81 20.76 -22.74 5.89
N ILE A 82 20.00 -21.67 6.18
CA ILE A 82 19.67 -20.60 5.24
C ILE A 82 20.46 -19.33 5.56
N GLU A 83 20.71 -19.07 6.84
CA GLU A 83 21.33 -17.85 7.34
C GLU A 83 22.52 -18.16 8.24
N LEU A 84 23.66 -17.56 7.95
CA LEU A 84 24.89 -17.71 8.70
C LEU A 84 25.49 -16.34 9.02
N THR A 85 25.78 -16.11 10.29
CA THR A 85 26.38 -14.87 10.78
C THR A 85 27.71 -15.17 11.48
N PHE A 86 28.75 -14.46 11.07
CA PHE A 86 30.01 -14.30 11.80
C PHE A 86 30.12 -12.84 12.22
N ASN A 87 30.16 -12.58 13.52
CA ASN A 87 30.34 -11.25 14.06
C ASN A 87 31.46 -11.27 15.11
N SER A 88 32.51 -10.47 14.92
CA SER A 88 33.65 -10.42 15.85
C SER A 88 34.28 -11.80 16.10
N VAL A 89 34.38 -12.63 15.06
CA VAL A 89 34.97 -13.96 15.16
C VAL A 89 36.46 -13.87 14.89
N LEU A 90 37.25 -14.14 15.93
CA LEU A 90 38.71 -14.10 15.87
C LEU A 90 39.24 -15.45 15.38
N LEU A 91 39.99 -15.45 14.28
CA LEU A 91 40.62 -16.64 13.73
C LEU A 91 42.14 -16.46 13.65
N HIS A 92 42.89 -17.56 13.79
CA HIS A 92 44.30 -17.55 13.42
C HIS A 92 44.43 -17.38 11.90
N VAL A 93 45.45 -16.61 11.47
CA VAL A 93 45.80 -16.37 10.06
C VAL A 93 45.75 -17.71 9.29
N TYR A 94 45.09 -17.73 8.12
CA TYR A 94 44.80 -18.89 7.25
C TYR A 94 43.62 -19.80 7.62
N SER A 95 42.99 -19.66 8.80
CA SER A 95 41.89 -20.54 9.20
C SER A 95 40.54 -20.16 8.56
N PHE A 96 40.33 -18.88 8.24
CA PHE A 96 39.06 -18.42 7.67
C PHE A 96 38.90 -18.77 6.19
N ASP A 97 40.01 -18.79 5.45
CA ASP A 97 40.01 -19.20 4.03
C ASP A 97 39.51 -20.62 3.85
N HIS A 98 39.77 -21.50 4.82
CA HIS A 98 39.28 -22.87 4.81
C HIS A 98 37.74 -22.92 4.94
N ILE A 99 37.15 -22.06 5.78
CA ILE A 99 35.69 -21.95 5.94
C ILE A 99 35.06 -21.41 4.64
N LEU A 100 35.65 -20.37 4.07
CA LEU A 100 35.14 -19.75 2.85
C LEU A 100 35.29 -20.67 1.63
N ASN A 101 36.48 -21.21 1.36
CA ASN A 101 36.77 -21.99 0.16
C ASN A 101 36.28 -23.44 0.23
N GLU A 102 36.46 -24.12 1.37
CA GLU A 102 36.05 -25.53 1.48
C GLU A 102 34.59 -25.70 1.89
N GLY A 103 34.07 -24.77 2.69
CA GLY A 103 32.70 -24.77 3.19
C GLY A 103 31.75 -23.98 2.31
N LEU A 104 31.79 -22.65 2.41
CA LEU A 104 30.78 -21.75 1.88
C LEU A 104 30.76 -21.68 0.35
N GLN A 105 31.91 -21.76 -0.30
CA GLN A 105 31.99 -21.78 -1.76
C GLN A 105 31.24 -22.95 -2.39
N LYS A 106 31.17 -24.09 -1.68
CA LYS A 106 30.51 -25.32 -2.14
C LYS A 106 29.12 -25.51 -1.53
N ASN A 107 28.74 -24.71 -0.53
CA ASN A 107 27.44 -24.79 0.11
C ASN A 107 26.32 -24.43 -0.87
N LYS A 108 25.18 -25.14 -0.77
CA LYS A 108 24.03 -24.97 -1.68
C LYS A 108 22.74 -24.51 -1.00
N SER A 109 22.79 -24.14 0.28
CA SER A 109 21.60 -23.84 1.09
C SER A 109 21.57 -22.41 1.62
N ILE A 110 22.74 -21.85 1.96
CA ILE A 110 22.87 -20.54 2.58
C ILE A 110 22.59 -19.46 1.54
N GLN A 111 21.64 -18.60 1.89
CA GLN A 111 21.20 -17.45 1.08
C GLN A 111 21.63 -16.13 1.72
N ASN A 112 21.71 -16.09 3.06
CA ASN A 112 22.10 -14.90 3.82
C ASN A 112 23.41 -15.18 4.54
N LEU A 113 24.46 -14.45 4.16
CA LEU A 113 25.77 -14.51 4.81
C LEU A 113 26.14 -13.13 5.35
N THR A 114 26.36 -13.06 6.66
CA THR A 114 26.82 -11.84 7.32
C THR A 114 28.20 -12.11 7.89
N LEU A 115 29.19 -11.38 7.41
CA LEU A 115 30.55 -11.34 7.89
C LEU A 115 30.79 -9.89 8.37
N THR A 116 31.03 -9.69 9.66
CA THR A 116 31.20 -8.35 10.21
C THR A 116 32.22 -8.35 11.34
N ASN A 117 32.99 -7.26 11.44
CA ASN A 117 34.02 -7.09 12.46
C ASN A 117 35.07 -8.21 12.45
N LEU A 118 35.51 -8.64 11.27
CA LEU A 118 36.50 -9.71 11.13
C LEU A 118 37.90 -9.13 10.86
N ASP A 119 38.84 -9.38 11.78
CA ASP A 119 40.23 -8.94 11.63
C ASP A 119 40.95 -9.72 10.52
N ASN A 120 41.64 -9.02 9.61
CA ASN A 120 42.52 -9.59 8.56
C ASN A 120 41.82 -10.54 7.56
N ILE A 121 40.64 -10.18 7.08
CA ILE A 121 40.01 -10.89 5.96
C ILE A 121 40.78 -10.68 4.65
N ASP A 122 41.04 -11.76 3.92
CA ASP A 122 41.58 -11.68 2.56
C ASP A 122 40.43 -11.41 1.56
N ALA A 123 40.40 -10.19 1.03
CA ALA A 123 39.42 -9.78 0.02
C ALA A 123 39.50 -10.65 -1.27
N ALA A 124 40.65 -11.26 -1.58
CA ALA A 124 40.77 -12.19 -2.70
C ALA A 124 39.96 -13.48 -2.45
N THR A 125 39.92 -13.96 -1.22
CA THR A 125 39.11 -15.12 -0.84
C THR A 125 37.61 -14.79 -0.90
N ILE A 126 37.20 -13.60 -0.47
CA ILE A 126 35.81 -13.14 -0.63
C ILE A 126 35.43 -13.04 -2.12
N ALA A 127 36.29 -12.44 -2.94
CA ALA A 127 36.07 -12.35 -4.38
C ALA A 127 35.93 -13.75 -5.01
N SER A 128 36.76 -14.71 -4.58
CA SER A 128 36.63 -16.12 -4.98
C SER A 128 35.30 -16.75 -4.55
N LEU A 129 34.84 -16.48 -3.32
CA LEU A 129 33.54 -16.93 -2.82
C LEU A 129 32.39 -16.39 -3.70
N ILE A 130 32.35 -15.08 -3.94
CA ILE A 130 31.34 -14.42 -4.76
C ILE A 130 31.33 -15.00 -6.18
N LYS A 131 32.50 -15.23 -6.77
CA LYS A 131 32.62 -15.74 -8.14
C LYS A 131 32.07 -17.16 -8.32
N HIS A 132 32.22 -18.03 -7.31
CA HIS A 132 31.93 -19.45 -7.45
C HIS A 132 30.68 -19.91 -6.69
N ASN A 133 30.25 -19.19 -5.66
CA ASN A 133 29.01 -19.49 -4.97
C ASN A 133 27.81 -18.93 -5.76
N ASN A 134 26.79 -19.75 -5.93
CA ASN A 134 25.58 -19.43 -6.69
C ASN A 134 24.31 -19.59 -5.83
N THR A 135 24.43 -19.48 -4.51
CA THR A 135 23.29 -19.61 -3.58
C THR A 135 23.13 -18.42 -2.66
N ILE A 136 24.22 -17.72 -2.34
CA ILE A 136 24.18 -16.50 -1.54
C ILE A 136 23.54 -15.39 -2.34
N GLU A 137 22.49 -14.80 -1.75
CA GLU A 137 21.69 -13.71 -2.30
C GLU A 137 21.96 -12.40 -1.54
N TYR A 138 22.29 -12.49 -0.26
CA TYR A 138 22.56 -11.35 0.61
C TYR A 138 23.91 -11.56 1.30
N LEU A 139 24.85 -10.67 1.02
CA LEU A 139 26.19 -10.67 1.62
C LEU A 139 26.42 -9.34 2.33
N SER A 140 26.75 -9.39 3.62
CA SER A 140 27.25 -8.24 4.38
C SER A 140 28.69 -8.48 4.77
N LEU A 141 29.52 -7.47 4.54
CA LEU A 141 30.96 -7.38 4.80
C LEU A 141 31.27 -6.08 5.57
N THR A 142 30.41 -5.72 6.51
CA THR A 142 30.40 -4.42 7.16
C THR A 142 31.50 -4.35 8.23
N ASN A 143 32.28 -3.27 8.22
CA ASN A 143 33.38 -3.05 9.16
C ASN A 143 34.45 -4.18 9.17
N ASP A 144 34.83 -4.65 7.98
CA ASP A 144 35.84 -5.71 7.76
C ASP A 144 37.16 -5.18 7.20
N ASP A 145 37.39 -3.87 7.28
CA ASP A 145 38.64 -3.21 6.90
C ASP A 145 39.07 -3.40 5.42
N ILE A 146 38.10 -3.59 4.52
CA ILE A 146 38.35 -3.84 3.10
C ILE A 146 39.00 -2.61 2.45
N SER A 147 40.22 -2.81 1.94
CA SER A 147 41.01 -1.79 1.23
C SER A 147 40.46 -1.47 -0.18
N PRO A 148 40.85 -0.36 -0.81
CA PRO A 148 40.46 -0.06 -2.19
C PRO A 148 40.81 -1.19 -3.18
N ALA A 149 42.00 -1.79 -3.03
CA ALA A 149 42.42 -2.94 -3.85
C ALA A 149 41.55 -4.19 -3.61
N GLY A 150 41.09 -4.41 -2.37
CA GLY A 150 40.12 -5.46 -2.05
C GLY A 150 38.74 -5.20 -2.65
N GLY A 151 38.29 -3.94 -2.61
CA GLY A 151 37.05 -3.52 -3.28
C GLY A 151 37.06 -3.74 -4.79
N GLU A 152 38.21 -3.51 -5.44
CA GLU A 152 38.41 -3.77 -6.87
C GLU A 152 38.21 -5.26 -7.21
N LEU A 153 38.79 -6.17 -6.41
CA LEU A 153 38.64 -7.62 -6.58
C LEU A 153 37.19 -8.08 -6.40
N ILE A 154 36.48 -7.50 -5.44
CA ILE A 154 35.06 -7.79 -5.20
C ILE A 154 34.20 -7.29 -6.37
N ALA A 155 34.48 -6.09 -6.89
CA ALA A 155 33.79 -5.55 -8.06
C ALA A 155 33.99 -6.43 -9.30
N ASP A 156 35.21 -6.94 -9.54
CA ASP A 156 35.49 -7.86 -10.65
C ASP A 156 34.76 -9.20 -10.48
N ALA A 157 34.67 -9.72 -9.25
CA ALA A 157 33.95 -10.96 -8.98
C ALA A 157 32.44 -10.84 -9.26
N LEU A 158 31.82 -9.70 -8.92
CA LEU A 158 30.41 -9.41 -9.21
C LEU A 158 30.10 -9.44 -10.70
N GLY A 159 31.05 -9.08 -11.57
CA GLY A 159 30.86 -9.15 -13.02
C GLY A 159 30.55 -10.56 -13.54
N THR A 160 30.87 -11.60 -12.77
CA THR A 160 30.60 -13.01 -13.10
C THR A 160 29.52 -13.67 -12.26
N ASN A 161 29.12 -13.04 -11.15
CA ASN A 161 28.08 -13.56 -10.28
C ASN A 161 26.70 -13.23 -10.85
N SER A 162 25.74 -14.13 -10.67
CA SER A 162 24.36 -13.93 -11.15
C SER A 162 23.28 -14.21 -10.09
N THR A 163 23.70 -14.36 -8.84
CA THR A 163 22.82 -14.80 -7.75
C THR A 163 22.70 -13.77 -6.64
N LEU A 164 23.74 -12.96 -6.42
CA LEU A 164 23.74 -11.93 -5.40
C LEU A 164 22.73 -10.83 -5.75
N ILE A 165 21.89 -10.49 -4.78
CA ILE A 165 20.81 -9.50 -4.86
C ILE A 165 21.19 -8.23 -4.10
N SER A 166 21.93 -8.39 -3.00
CA SER A 166 22.36 -7.32 -2.11
C SER A 166 23.78 -7.55 -1.61
N LEU A 167 24.60 -6.51 -1.69
CA LEU A 167 25.92 -6.46 -1.08
C LEU A 167 26.03 -5.26 -0.13
N ASP A 168 26.41 -5.49 1.12
CA ASP A 168 26.71 -4.41 2.08
C ASP A 168 28.22 -4.37 2.35
N LEU A 169 28.83 -3.23 2.02
CA LEU A 169 30.24 -2.90 2.17
C LEU A 169 30.41 -1.65 3.05
N SER A 170 29.43 -1.35 3.91
CA SER A 170 29.50 -0.18 4.79
C SER A 170 30.67 -0.26 5.77
N ASP A 171 31.13 0.91 6.24
CA ASP A 171 32.19 1.03 7.24
C ASP A 171 33.54 0.38 6.84
N ASN A 172 33.88 0.41 5.53
CA ASN A 172 35.16 -0.07 5.00
C ASN A 172 36.05 1.10 4.48
N ARG A 173 37.07 0.80 3.67
CA ARG A 173 37.95 1.80 3.03
C ARG A 173 37.78 1.79 1.49
N ILE A 174 36.53 1.79 1.01
CA ILE A 174 36.24 1.81 -0.43
C ILE A 174 36.42 3.23 -0.99
N SER A 175 37.24 3.38 -2.04
CA SER A 175 37.49 4.69 -2.68
C SER A 175 36.35 5.09 -3.64
N GLU A 176 36.32 6.38 -4.02
CA GLU A 176 35.31 6.91 -4.94
C GLU A 176 35.37 6.25 -6.33
N ASN A 177 36.58 5.94 -6.81
CA ASN A 177 36.79 5.24 -8.07
C ASN A 177 36.11 3.85 -8.07
N ILE A 178 36.30 3.09 -6.99
CA ILE A 178 35.66 1.78 -6.80
C ILE A 178 34.13 1.93 -6.66
N THR A 179 33.67 2.98 -5.98
CA THR A 179 32.23 3.30 -5.85
C THR A 179 31.59 3.53 -7.22
N MET A 180 32.25 4.25 -8.12
CA MET A 180 31.79 4.41 -9.50
C MET A 180 31.72 3.08 -10.25
N LYS A 181 32.71 2.19 -10.02
CA LYS A 181 32.72 0.84 -10.62
C LYS A 181 31.53 0.00 -10.15
N PHE A 182 31.23 0.00 -8.86
CA PHE A 182 30.03 -0.66 -8.31
C PHE A 182 28.73 -0.08 -8.87
N THR A 183 28.66 1.24 -9.02
CA THR A 183 27.50 1.93 -9.61
C THR A 183 27.30 1.53 -11.07
N LYS A 184 28.39 1.41 -11.84
CA LYS A 184 28.35 0.94 -13.22
C LYS A 184 27.87 -0.51 -13.31
N ILE A 185 28.36 -1.39 -12.45
CA ILE A 185 27.93 -2.81 -12.40
C ILE A 185 26.42 -2.90 -12.12
N LEU A 186 25.92 -2.09 -11.18
CA LEU A 186 24.49 -2.05 -10.81
C LEU A 186 23.61 -1.54 -11.95
N ASN A 187 24.07 -0.56 -12.72
CA ASN A 187 23.29 0.09 -13.78
C ASN A 187 23.35 -0.63 -15.13
N GLU A 188 24.48 -1.27 -15.46
CA GLU A 188 24.75 -1.71 -16.83
C GLU A 188 24.85 -3.23 -17.01
N SER A 189 25.12 -4.02 -15.96
CA SER A 189 25.75 -5.34 -16.19
C SER A 189 25.32 -6.50 -15.28
N HIS A 190 24.67 -6.28 -14.13
CA HIS A 190 24.40 -7.40 -13.20
C HIS A 190 22.96 -7.95 -13.32
N PRO A 191 22.75 -9.27 -13.50
CA PRO A 191 21.42 -9.83 -13.78
C PRO A 191 20.48 -9.90 -12.55
N SER A 192 21.01 -9.98 -11.34
CA SER A 192 20.25 -10.17 -10.09
C SER A 192 20.44 -9.08 -9.02
N LEU A 193 21.49 -8.26 -9.11
CA LEU A 193 21.89 -7.34 -8.05
C LEU A 193 21.01 -6.09 -8.10
N THR A 194 20.37 -5.77 -6.98
CA THR A 194 19.43 -4.64 -6.87
C THR A 194 19.95 -3.51 -6.00
N GLN A 195 20.92 -3.79 -5.12
CA GLN A 195 21.47 -2.80 -4.22
C GLN A 195 22.91 -3.15 -3.81
N ILE A 196 23.71 -2.10 -3.67
CA ILE A 196 25.03 -2.12 -3.03
C ILE A 196 25.02 -1.00 -1.98
N ILE A 197 25.34 -1.31 -0.74
CA ILE A 197 25.37 -0.37 0.37
C ILE A 197 26.83 -0.02 0.68
N LEU A 198 27.18 1.26 0.65
CA LEU A 198 28.56 1.76 0.78
C LEU A 198 28.68 2.86 1.85
N ASN A 199 27.81 2.86 2.87
CA ASN A 199 27.77 3.92 3.87
C ASN A 199 29.08 3.97 4.68
N ASN A 200 29.46 5.16 5.16
CA ASN A 200 30.60 5.36 6.06
C ASN A 200 31.96 4.79 5.57
N ASN A 201 32.18 4.72 4.26
CA ASN A 201 33.47 4.34 3.71
C ASN A 201 34.47 5.51 3.81
N LYS A 202 35.68 5.25 4.32
CA LYS A 202 36.74 6.26 4.39
C LYS A 202 37.38 6.43 3.01
N THR A 203 37.18 7.59 2.38
CA THR A 203 37.91 7.97 1.16
C THR A 203 39.39 8.19 1.50
N VAL A 204 40.24 7.25 1.13
CA VAL A 204 41.69 7.44 1.16
C VAL A 204 42.06 8.18 -0.12
N ASP A 205 42.68 9.35 0.04
CA ASP A 205 43.17 10.20 -1.05
C ASP A 205 44.18 9.39 -1.91
N GLU A 206 43.80 9.02 -3.13
CA GLU A 206 44.62 8.24 -4.05
C GLU A 206 45.69 9.13 -4.69
N ASN A 207 46.75 9.45 -3.94
CA ASN A 207 48.04 9.90 -4.48
C ASN A 207 49.17 9.68 -3.48
N LEU A 208 49.64 8.43 -3.34
CA LEU A 208 50.98 8.14 -2.82
C LEU A 208 51.45 6.77 -3.34
N PRO A 209 52.62 6.71 -4.02
CA PRO A 209 53.23 5.44 -4.42
C PRO A 209 53.94 4.80 -3.22
N ILE A 210 54.07 3.47 -3.28
CA ILE A 210 54.74 2.61 -2.31
C ILE A 210 56.21 3.03 -2.13
N ALA A 211 56.61 3.47 -0.92
CA ALA A 211 57.83 3.06 -0.18
C ALA A 211 58.16 3.99 1.01
N ASP A 212 58.46 3.36 2.14
CA ASP A 212 59.31 3.74 3.29
C ASP A 212 59.36 5.15 3.92
N GLN A 213 59.17 5.11 5.25
CA GLN A 213 59.79 5.90 6.34
C GLN A 213 59.63 7.43 6.47
N HIS A 214 59.36 7.81 7.73
CA HIS A 214 59.63 9.07 8.43
C HIS A 214 58.64 10.24 8.28
N SER A 215 58.03 10.56 9.44
CA SER A 215 57.65 11.89 9.95
C SER A 215 57.58 13.06 8.95
N LYS A 216 56.39 13.64 8.77
CA LYS A 216 56.04 14.99 9.26
C LYS A 216 54.68 15.44 8.72
N THR A 217 53.87 15.84 9.69
CA THR A 217 52.78 16.82 9.72
C THR A 217 52.56 17.70 8.50
N ILE A 218 51.29 17.80 8.07
CA ILE A 218 50.67 19.06 7.62
C ILE A 218 49.25 19.13 8.19
N ASN A 219 49.04 20.01 9.18
CA ASN A 219 47.76 20.64 9.52
C ASN A 219 47.59 21.85 8.60
N ILE A 220 46.37 22.29 8.29
CA ILE A 220 45.59 23.38 8.93
C ILE A 220 44.27 23.39 8.10
N GLU A 221 43.05 23.34 8.64
CA GLU A 221 42.41 24.32 9.54
C GLU A 221 41.57 23.72 10.68
N GLU A 222 41.61 24.43 11.81
CA GLU A 222 41.05 24.11 13.11
C GLU A 222 39.66 24.75 13.34
N THR A 223 38.70 23.90 13.74
CA THR A 223 37.75 24.09 14.88
C THR A 223 36.56 25.08 14.70
N PRO A 224 35.44 24.98 15.47
CA PRO A 224 35.39 24.88 16.93
C PRO A 224 34.87 23.53 17.47
N GLU A 225 35.48 23.13 18.58
CA GLU A 225 35.05 22.07 19.49
C GLU A 225 33.62 22.26 20.01
N THR A 226 32.84 21.19 20.06
CA THR A 226 31.82 20.97 21.11
C THR A 226 31.84 19.49 21.53
N GLU A 227 31.62 19.30 22.83
CA GLU A 227 31.79 18.13 23.71
C GLU A 227 31.23 16.76 23.25
N PRO A 228 31.67 15.65 23.88
CA PRO A 228 31.34 14.29 23.43
C PRO A 228 29.89 13.94 23.78
N ILE A 229 29.04 13.82 22.76
CA ILE A 229 27.72 13.21 22.93
C ILE A 229 27.90 11.70 22.88
N LEU A 230 27.59 11.04 24.00
CA LEU A 230 27.38 9.59 24.07
C LEU A 230 26.41 9.18 22.96
N ASN A 231 26.88 8.35 22.02
CA ASN A 231 26.03 7.73 21.01
C ASN A 231 25.00 6.82 21.70
N GLU A 232 23.74 7.27 21.72
CA GLU A 232 22.60 6.37 21.87
C GLU A 232 22.56 5.45 20.64
N ASN A 233 22.80 4.16 20.88
CA ASN A 233 22.63 3.09 19.92
C ASN A 233 21.19 3.05 19.39
N LYS A 234 20.94 3.72 18.26
CA LYS A 234 19.72 3.51 17.47
C LYS A 234 19.94 2.28 16.59
N HIS A 235 19.65 1.11 17.14
CA HIS A 235 19.55 -0.14 16.37
C HIS A 235 18.50 0.02 15.27
N ILE A 236 18.95 0.19 14.02
CA ILE A 236 18.09 0.10 12.84
C ILE A 236 17.92 -1.39 12.52
N ASN A 237 16.79 -1.96 12.92
CA ASN A 237 16.40 -3.32 12.55
C ASN A 237 16.02 -3.35 11.06
N TYR A 238 16.88 -3.94 10.23
CA TYR A 238 16.53 -4.31 8.85
C TYR A 238 15.83 -5.67 8.85
N GLU A 239 14.50 -5.69 8.68
CA GLU A 239 13.75 -6.93 8.40
C GLU A 239 13.98 -7.37 6.95
N VAL A 240 14.70 -8.48 6.75
CA VAL A 240 14.81 -9.17 5.45
C VAL A 240 13.46 -9.83 5.10
N PRO A 241 12.85 -9.56 3.92
CA PRO A 241 11.60 -10.19 3.52
C PRO A 241 11.83 -11.65 3.09
N SER A 242 11.32 -12.61 3.86
CA SER A 242 11.36 -14.04 3.49
C SER A 242 10.62 -14.31 2.18
N LYS A 243 11.18 -15.14 1.28
CA LYS A 243 10.57 -15.53 -0.02
C LYS A 243 9.13 -16.08 0.07
N SER A 244 8.69 -16.66 1.20
CA SER A 244 7.32 -17.13 1.40
C SER A 244 6.31 -16.00 1.71
N LYS A 245 6.75 -14.91 2.35
CA LYS A 245 5.93 -13.69 2.59
C LYS A 245 5.54 -13.02 1.26
N ASN A 246 6.43 -12.99 0.27
CA ASN A 246 6.20 -12.28 -1.00
C ASN A 246 5.04 -12.87 -1.82
N LYS A 247 4.85 -14.20 -1.88
CA LYS A 247 3.78 -14.80 -2.67
C LYS A 247 2.38 -14.50 -2.10
N TYR A 248 2.22 -14.58 -0.78
CA TYR A 248 0.94 -14.29 -0.12
C TYR A 248 0.63 -12.79 -0.05
N GLN A 249 1.65 -11.95 0.12
CA GLN A 249 1.51 -10.49 0.07
C GLN A 249 1.14 -10.02 -1.34
N PHE A 250 1.72 -10.60 -2.39
CA PHE A 250 1.35 -10.32 -3.78
C PHE A 250 -0.10 -10.75 -4.07
N LEU A 251 -0.47 -11.98 -3.71
CA LEU A 251 -1.83 -12.50 -3.97
C LEU A 251 -2.92 -11.70 -3.22
N SER A 252 -2.69 -11.39 -1.95
CA SER A 252 -3.62 -10.54 -1.16
C SER A 252 -3.70 -9.12 -1.71
N THR A 253 -2.61 -8.55 -2.23
CA THR A 253 -2.61 -7.24 -2.90
C THR A 253 -3.46 -7.26 -4.16
N ILE A 254 -3.35 -8.29 -5.00
CA ILE A 254 -4.18 -8.44 -6.21
C ILE A 254 -5.66 -8.54 -5.83
N LEU A 255 -5.99 -9.38 -4.85
CA LEU A 255 -7.38 -9.57 -4.42
C LEU A 255 -7.97 -8.29 -3.83
N VAL A 256 -7.22 -7.59 -2.99
CA VAL A 256 -7.67 -6.30 -2.44
C VAL A 256 -7.77 -5.24 -3.52
N THR A 257 -6.89 -5.25 -4.52
CA THR A 257 -7.00 -4.38 -5.71
C THR A 257 -8.29 -4.65 -6.48
N PHE A 258 -8.68 -5.92 -6.64
CA PHE A 258 -9.94 -6.26 -7.29
C PHE A 258 -11.18 -5.83 -6.48
N LEU A 259 -11.08 -5.66 -5.16
CA LEU A 259 -12.19 -5.11 -4.38
C LEU A 259 -12.57 -3.69 -4.84
N PHE A 260 -11.60 -2.87 -5.24
CA PHE A 260 -11.85 -1.51 -5.76
C PHE A 260 -12.75 -1.54 -6.99
N PHE A 261 -12.56 -2.54 -7.86
CA PHE A 261 -13.48 -2.82 -8.97
C PHE A 261 -14.85 -3.25 -8.44
N LEU A 262 -14.89 -4.24 -7.54
CA LEU A 262 -16.14 -4.85 -7.06
C LEU A 262 -17.08 -3.84 -6.40
N TRP A 263 -16.59 -2.94 -5.54
CA TRP A 263 -17.45 -1.92 -4.93
C TRP A 263 -17.66 -0.67 -5.79
N GLY A 264 -16.88 -0.47 -6.85
CA GLY A 264 -17.17 0.57 -7.84
C GLY A 264 -18.53 0.37 -8.54
N VAL A 265 -18.95 -0.89 -8.70
CA VAL A 265 -20.23 -1.28 -9.31
C VAL A 265 -21.44 -0.74 -8.55
N PRO A 266 -21.68 -1.08 -7.27
CA PRO A 266 -22.84 -0.58 -6.52
C PRO A 266 -22.81 0.94 -6.32
N ASN A 267 -21.63 1.54 -6.13
CA ASN A 267 -21.51 3.00 -5.96
C ASN A 267 -22.12 3.76 -7.15
N GLN A 268 -21.87 3.29 -8.37
CA GLN A 268 -22.42 3.94 -9.57
C GLN A 268 -23.84 3.49 -9.91
N LEU A 269 -24.25 2.29 -9.50
CA LEU A 269 -25.64 1.87 -9.64
C LEU A 269 -26.59 2.77 -8.85
N ASN A 270 -26.15 3.40 -7.75
CA ASN A 270 -26.98 4.36 -7.02
C ASN A 270 -27.48 5.49 -7.91
N GLY A 271 -26.64 6.06 -8.78
CA GLY A 271 -27.05 7.12 -9.71
C GLY A 271 -28.13 6.63 -10.70
N VAL A 272 -28.01 5.39 -11.18
CA VAL A 272 -29.03 4.75 -12.02
C VAL A 272 -30.33 4.53 -11.24
N LEU A 273 -30.22 4.08 -9.98
CA LEU A 273 -31.36 3.83 -9.11
C LEU A 273 -32.15 5.10 -8.80
N ILE A 274 -31.51 6.27 -8.66
CA ILE A 274 -32.22 7.56 -8.51
C ILE A 274 -33.20 7.74 -9.66
N ARG A 275 -32.74 7.61 -10.91
CA ARG A 275 -33.60 7.73 -12.10
C ARG A 275 -34.67 6.64 -12.12
N GLN A 276 -34.30 5.39 -11.85
CA GLN A 276 -35.23 4.26 -11.88
C GLN A 276 -36.32 4.38 -10.81
N PHE A 277 -35.99 4.79 -9.59
CA PHE A 277 -36.94 4.95 -8.49
C PHE A 277 -37.78 6.22 -8.66
N SER A 278 -37.23 7.32 -9.17
CA SER A 278 -38.05 8.47 -9.60
C SER A 278 -39.17 8.06 -10.55
N LYS A 279 -38.86 7.15 -11.49
CA LYS A 279 -39.82 6.62 -12.45
C LYS A 279 -40.80 5.61 -11.82
N ALA A 280 -40.28 4.61 -11.10
CA ALA A 280 -41.07 3.49 -10.58
C ALA A 280 -41.97 3.86 -9.38
N PHE A 281 -41.54 4.85 -8.58
CA PHE A 281 -42.26 5.31 -7.39
C PHE A 281 -42.80 6.74 -7.52
N VAL A 282 -42.63 7.39 -8.68
CA VAL A 282 -43.10 8.76 -8.95
C VAL A 282 -42.57 9.76 -7.91
N LEU A 283 -41.26 9.69 -7.63
CA LEU A 283 -40.61 10.48 -6.59
C LEU A 283 -40.17 11.85 -7.10
N SER A 284 -40.22 12.85 -6.22
CA SER A 284 -39.58 14.15 -6.46
C SER A 284 -38.05 14.02 -6.52
N ARG A 285 -37.38 15.04 -7.07
CA ARG A 285 -35.90 15.07 -7.15
C ARG A 285 -35.24 15.01 -5.78
N PHE A 286 -35.86 15.65 -4.77
CA PHE A 286 -35.39 15.60 -3.39
C PHE A 286 -35.51 14.19 -2.80
N GLU A 287 -36.68 13.55 -2.92
CA GLU A 287 -36.91 12.19 -2.41
C GLU A 287 -35.99 11.17 -3.08
N ALA A 288 -35.80 11.29 -4.40
CA ALA A 288 -34.87 10.44 -5.14
C ALA A 288 -33.41 10.67 -4.69
N GLY A 289 -33.04 11.90 -4.33
CA GLY A 289 -31.74 12.21 -3.73
C GLY A 289 -31.48 11.51 -2.40
N LEU A 290 -32.53 11.13 -1.64
CA LEU A 290 -32.38 10.40 -0.37
C LEU A 290 -31.77 9.00 -0.54
N VAL A 291 -31.80 8.43 -1.75
CA VAL A 291 -31.06 7.21 -2.09
C VAL A 291 -29.58 7.35 -1.72
N GLN A 292 -28.96 8.48 -2.08
CA GLN A 292 -27.55 8.75 -1.74
C GLN A 292 -27.38 8.99 -0.25
N SER A 293 -28.34 9.65 0.41
CA SER A 293 -28.26 9.88 1.85
C SER A 293 -28.29 8.57 2.64
N ALA A 294 -29.23 7.67 2.32
CA ALA A 294 -29.31 6.35 2.94
C ALA A 294 -28.03 5.55 2.72
N PHE A 295 -27.48 5.58 1.51
CA PHE A 295 -26.24 4.90 1.18
C PHE A 295 -25.04 5.48 1.96
N TYR A 296 -24.72 6.76 1.79
CA TYR A 296 -23.53 7.36 2.42
C TYR A 296 -23.64 7.50 3.94
N MET A 297 -24.84 7.46 4.52
CA MET A 297 -25.00 7.35 5.98
C MET A 297 -24.46 6.02 6.54
N GLY A 298 -24.51 4.94 5.75
CA GLY A 298 -23.85 3.68 6.09
C GLY A 298 -22.34 3.83 6.28
N TYR A 299 -21.69 4.60 5.40
CA TYR A 299 -20.26 4.93 5.52
C TYR A 299 -19.93 5.68 6.80
N PHE A 300 -20.72 6.71 7.13
CA PHE A 300 -20.47 7.53 8.31
C PHE A 300 -20.65 6.75 9.62
N ILE A 301 -21.74 5.99 9.75
CA ILE A 301 -22.08 5.28 10.98
C ILE A 301 -21.12 4.11 11.21
N TRP A 302 -20.79 3.36 10.16
CA TRP A 302 -20.12 2.06 10.30
C TRP A 302 -18.62 2.08 10.07
N ALA A 303 -18.02 3.18 9.59
CA ALA A 303 -16.56 3.29 9.49
C ALA A 303 -15.86 3.11 10.85
N LEU A 304 -16.38 3.71 11.93
CA LEU A 304 -15.80 3.56 13.29
C LEU A 304 -15.89 2.10 13.81
N PRO A 305 -17.06 1.44 13.80
CA PRO A 305 -17.16 0.01 14.07
C PRO A 305 -16.24 -0.85 13.19
N ALA A 306 -16.13 -0.54 11.89
CA ALA A 306 -15.23 -1.25 10.99
C ALA A 306 -13.76 -1.09 11.38
N ALA A 307 -13.34 0.11 11.79
CA ALA A 307 -12.00 0.36 12.29
C ALA A 307 -11.71 -0.41 13.59
N TYR A 308 -12.71 -0.53 14.49
CA TYR A 308 -12.58 -1.35 15.69
C TYR A 308 -12.37 -2.83 15.36
N VAL A 309 -13.17 -3.38 14.44
CA VAL A 309 -13.04 -4.75 13.93
C VAL A 309 -11.65 -4.96 13.31
N LEU A 310 -11.21 -4.01 12.49
CA LEU A 310 -9.90 -4.05 11.85
C LEU A 310 -8.75 -4.08 12.87
N ARG A 311 -8.87 -3.31 13.96
CA ARG A 311 -7.89 -3.29 15.06
C ARG A 311 -7.84 -4.61 15.81
N ARG A 312 -9.00 -5.20 16.11
CA ARG A 312 -9.11 -6.40 16.95
C ARG A 312 -8.78 -7.68 16.19
N TRP A 313 -9.20 -7.76 14.94
CA TRP A 313 -9.23 -9.01 14.17
C TRP A 313 -8.48 -8.94 12.83
N GLY A 314 -8.06 -7.76 12.39
CA GLY A 314 -7.23 -7.57 11.20
C GLY A 314 -7.97 -7.32 9.89
N TYR A 315 -7.20 -6.98 8.86
CA TYR A 315 -7.69 -6.59 7.54
C TYR A 315 -8.59 -7.66 6.91
N LYS A 316 -8.15 -8.93 6.95
CA LYS A 316 -8.88 -10.05 6.37
C LYS A 316 -10.31 -10.16 6.93
N ILE A 317 -10.46 -10.11 8.25
CA ILE A 317 -11.78 -10.25 8.89
C ILE A 317 -12.66 -9.04 8.58
N GLY A 318 -12.10 -7.83 8.58
CA GLY A 318 -12.83 -6.63 8.16
C GLY A 318 -13.36 -6.73 6.72
N ILE A 319 -12.53 -7.21 5.79
CA ILE A 319 -12.90 -7.40 4.38
C ILE A 319 -14.01 -8.45 4.24
N ILE A 320 -13.89 -9.60 4.91
CA ILE A 320 -14.88 -10.67 4.84
C ILE A 320 -16.25 -10.20 5.35
N ILE A 321 -16.28 -9.50 6.50
CA ILE A 321 -17.53 -8.92 7.03
C ILE A 321 -18.14 -7.94 6.03
N GLY A 322 -17.31 -7.07 5.44
CA GLY A 322 -17.75 -6.13 4.42
C GLY A 322 -18.38 -6.80 3.20
N LEU A 323 -17.76 -7.86 2.67
CA LEU A 323 -18.28 -8.63 1.54
C LEU A 323 -19.58 -9.37 1.88
N ILE A 324 -19.69 -9.96 3.08
CA ILE A 324 -20.91 -10.66 3.51
C ILE A 324 -22.08 -9.67 3.61
N LEU A 325 -21.86 -8.50 4.22
CA LEU A 325 -22.89 -7.46 4.33
C LEU A 325 -23.28 -6.93 2.95
N PHE A 326 -22.31 -6.66 2.08
CA PHE A 326 -22.59 -6.23 0.71
C PHE A 326 -23.39 -7.27 -0.09
N GLY A 327 -22.99 -8.55 -0.03
CA GLY A 327 -23.73 -9.64 -0.69
C GLY A 327 -25.17 -9.73 -0.18
N THR A 328 -25.34 -9.70 1.15
CA THR A 328 -26.65 -9.76 1.82
C THR A 328 -27.56 -8.58 1.42
N GLY A 329 -27.04 -7.36 1.47
CA GLY A 329 -27.80 -6.16 1.07
C GLY A 329 -28.22 -6.22 -0.40
N SER A 330 -27.38 -6.77 -1.28
CA SER A 330 -27.72 -6.99 -2.68
C SER A 330 -28.87 -8.00 -2.84
N PHE A 331 -28.86 -9.10 -2.10
CA PHE A 331 -29.98 -10.06 -2.13
C PHE A 331 -31.29 -9.49 -1.59
N PHE A 332 -31.24 -8.54 -0.66
CA PHE A 332 -32.42 -7.91 -0.07
C PHE A 332 -33.21 -7.03 -1.06
N PHE A 333 -32.62 -6.67 -2.21
CA PHE A 333 -33.37 -6.06 -3.31
C PHE A 333 -34.49 -6.96 -3.85
N TRP A 334 -34.34 -8.29 -3.74
CA TRP A 334 -35.39 -9.22 -4.11
C TRP A 334 -36.64 -9.05 -3.24
N PRO A 335 -36.63 -9.28 -1.92
CA PRO A 335 -37.81 -9.05 -1.10
C PRO A 335 -38.29 -7.60 -1.13
N ALA A 336 -37.39 -6.61 -1.21
CA ALA A 336 -37.78 -5.20 -1.34
C ALA A 336 -38.64 -4.93 -2.60
N ALA A 337 -38.30 -5.54 -3.73
CA ALA A 337 -39.07 -5.39 -4.97
C ALA A 337 -40.44 -6.06 -4.92
N TYR A 338 -40.59 -7.14 -4.17
CA TYR A 338 -41.90 -7.77 -3.95
C TYR A 338 -42.78 -6.96 -2.97
N ILE A 339 -42.17 -6.37 -1.95
CA ILE A 339 -42.86 -5.44 -1.03
C ILE A 339 -43.32 -4.19 -1.79
N GLY A 340 -42.54 -3.74 -2.78
CA GLY A 340 -42.90 -2.61 -3.63
C GLY A 340 -42.97 -1.29 -2.88
N LYS A 341 -42.17 -1.13 -1.81
CA LYS A 341 -42.04 0.11 -1.04
C LYS A 341 -40.64 0.68 -1.16
N TYR A 342 -40.55 1.98 -1.39
CA TYR A 342 -39.29 2.70 -1.58
C TYR A 342 -38.34 2.52 -0.39
N GLU A 343 -38.87 2.55 0.84
CA GLU A 343 -38.11 2.45 2.08
C GLU A 343 -37.41 1.08 2.23
N SER A 344 -38.01 0.00 1.72
CA SER A 344 -37.40 -1.33 1.74
C SER A 344 -36.14 -1.40 0.88
N PHE A 345 -36.11 -0.64 -0.22
CA PHE A 345 -34.90 -0.48 -1.03
C PHE A 345 -33.83 0.35 -0.32
N LEU A 346 -34.24 1.41 0.40
CA LEU A 346 -33.30 2.21 1.19
C LEU A 346 -32.62 1.39 2.29
N ILE A 347 -33.35 0.49 2.97
CA ILE A 347 -32.77 -0.44 3.94
C ILE A 347 -31.76 -1.37 3.27
N SER A 348 -32.09 -1.90 2.10
CA SER A 348 -31.18 -2.79 1.34
C SER A 348 -29.89 -2.05 0.94
N LEU A 349 -30.02 -0.81 0.48
CA LEU A 349 -28.90 0.08 0.17
C LEU A 349 -28.05 0.42 1.40
N PHE A 350 -28.67 0.66 2.55
CA PHE A 350 -27.96 0.92 3.79
C PHE A 350 -27.12 -0.29 4.24
N ILE A 351 -27.62 -1.51 4.07
CA ILE A 351 -26.86 -2.75 4.36
C ILE A 351 -25.68 -2.88 3.39
N ILE A 352 -25.89 -2.62 2.08
CA ILE A 352 -24.80 -2.59 1.10
C ILE A 352 -23.73 -1.59 1.54
N ALA A 353 -24.13 -0.35 1.83
CA ALA A 353 -23.20 0.70 2.22
C ALA A 353 -22.46 0.41 3.51
N THR A 354 -23.11 -0.27 4.47
CA THR A 354 -22.45 -0.78 5.67
C THR A 354 -21.32 -1.74 5.28
N GLY A 355 -21.59 -2.68 4.37
CA GLY A 355 -20.55 -3.57 3.84
C GLY A 355 -19.40 -2.81 3.19
N LEU A 356 -19.71 -1.81 2.36
CA LEU A 356 -18.70 -0.98 1.70
C LEU A 356 -17.86 -0.14 2.68
N ALA A 357 -18.47 0.35 3.77
CA ALA A 357 -17.75 1.06 4.83
C ALA A 357 -16.63 0.19 5.44
N PHE A 358 -16.91 -1.10 5.66
CA PHE A 358 -15.92 -2.08 6.09
C PHE A 358 -14.83 -2.30 5.03
N LEU A 359 -15.22 -2.45 3.77
CA LEU A 359 -14.27 -2.64 2.67
C LEU A 359 -13.32 -1.46 2.52
N GLU A 360 -13.83 -0.22 2.50
CA GLU A 360 -13.00 0.96 2.32
C GLU A 360 -12.11 1.27 3.53
N THR A 361 -12.62 1.02 4.74
CA THR A 361 -11.85 1.19 5.98
C THR A 361 -10.71 0.17 6.07
N ALA A 362 -10.84 -1.00 5.44
CA ALA A 362 -9.81 -2.04 5.44
C ALA A 362 -8.87 -1.95 4.22
N ALA A 363 -9.41 -1.83 3.00
CA ALA A 363 -8.66 -1.99 1.76
C ALA A 363 -7.66 -0.85 1.50
N ASN A 364 -8.07 0.41 1.70
CA ASN A 364 -7.19 1.56 1.50
C ASN A 364 -5.91 1.48 2.39
N PRO A 365 -6.02 1.35 3.73
CA PRO A 365 -4.84 1.22 4.58
C PRO A 365 -4.08 -0.10 4.39
N PHE A 366 -4.75 -1.18 3.93
CA PHE A 366 -4.05 -2.41 3.57
C PHE A 366 -3.08 -2.17 2.40
N ILE A 367 -3.53 -1.55 1.31
CA ILE A 367 -2.68 -1.25 0.15
C ILE A 367 -1.59 -0.22 0.49
N ALA A 368 -1.97 0.81 1.25
CA ALA A 368 -1.05 1.86 1.66
C ALA A 368 0.09 1.33 2.55
N ASN A 369 -0.22 0.52 3.56
CA ASN A 369 0.74 0.22 4.64
C ASN A 369 1.14 -1.25 4.77
N ALA A 370 0.29 -2.20 4.37
CA ALA A 370 0.53 -3.63 4.57
C ALA A 370 0.97 -4.36 3.29
N ALA A 371 0.66 -3.81 2.12
CA ALA A 371 0.96 -4.40 0.83
C ALA A 371 2.40 -4.18 0.33
N GLY A 372 3.19 -3.29 0.96
CA GLY A 372 4.56 -3.01 0.56
C GLY A 372 5.24 -1.87 1.34
N PRO A 373 6.44 -1.42 0.91
CA PRO A 373 7.23 -0.38 1.59
C PRO A 373 6.52 0.98 1.73
N ALA A 374 6.81 1.75 2.79
CA ALA A 374 6.11 3.01 3.09
C ALA A 374 6.27 4.10 1.99
N HIS A 375 7.46 4.23 1.39
CA HIS A 375 7.78 5.28 0.41
C HIS A 375 7.01 5.17 -0.93
N SER A 376 6.40 4.02 -1.21
CA SER A 376 5.63 3.78 -2.45
C SER A 376 4.13 3.64 -2.19
N SER A 377 3.66 4.06 -1.01
CA SER A 377 2.26 3.99 -0.58
C SER A 377 1.31 4.72 -1.53
N GLU A 378 1.63 5.97 -1.89
CA GLU A 378 0.80 6.79 -2.77
C GLU A 378 0.68 6.17 -4.16
N LYS A 379 1.80 5.67 -4.69
CA LYS A 379 1.86 5.02 -6.00
C LYS A 379 1.05 3.71 -6.01
N ARG A 380 1.23 2.85 -5.01
CA ARG A 380 0.46 1.59 -4.91
C ARG A 380 -1.04 1.84 -4.76
N LEU A 381 -1.43 2.79 -3.90
CA LEU A 381 -2.83 3.11 -3.69
C LEU A 381 -3.48 3.66 -4.96
N ASN A 382 -2.80 4.58 -5.67
CA ASN A 382 -3.30 5.11 -6.94
C ASN A 382 -3.43 4.02 -8.01
N ILE A 383 -2.46 3.10 -8.12
CA ILE A 383 -2.53 1.96 -9.05
C ILE A 383 -3.70 1.04 -8.69
N ALA A 384 -3.86 0.67 -7.43
CA ALA A 384 -4.97 -0.19 -7.01
C ALA A 384 -6.33 0.48 -7.26
N GLN A 385 -6.44 1.76 -6.93
CA GLN A 385 -7.62 2.58 -7.20
C GLN A 385 -7.91 2.76 -8.70
N ALA A 386 -6.96 2.53 -9.61
CA ALA A 386 -7.23 2.57 -11.05
C ALA A 386 -8.22 1.48 -11.53
N PHE A 387 -8.48 0.46 -10.71
CA PHE A 387 -9.52 -0.54 -10.96
C PHE A 387 -10.93 -0.07 -10.61
N ASN A 388 -11.07 0.93 -9.73
CA ASN A 388 -12.37 1.47 -9.33
C ASN A 388 -13.19 2.06 -10.49
N PRO A 389 -12.61 2.89 -11.39
CA PRO A 389 -13.30 3.38 -12.59
C PRO A 389 -13.85 2.26 -13.47
N LEU A 390 -13.15 1.13 -13.58
CA LEU A 390 -13.62 -0.02 -14.38
C LEU A 390 -14.89 -0.64 -13.77
N GLY A 391 -14.93 -0.74 -12.43
CA GLY A 391 -16.11 -1.17 -11.70
C GLY A 391 -17.27 -0.19 -11.87
N ALA A 392 -16.97 1.09 -11.75
CA ALA A 392 -17.91 2.20 -11.95
C ALA A 392 -18.58 2.16 -13.34
N ILE A 393 -17.78 2.03 -14.40
CA ILE A 393 -18.25 1.87 -15.79
C ILE A 393 -19.15 0.63 -15.90
N THR A 394 -18.72 -0.50 -15.33
CA THR A 394 -19.50 -1.74 -15.32
C THR A 394 -20.86 -1.55 -14.63
N GLY A 395 -20.89 -0.84 -13.50
CA GLY A 395 -22.13 -0.52 -12.77
C GLY A 395 -23.11 0.30 -13.61
N VAL A 396 -22.66 1.38 -14.25
CA VAL A 396 -23.56 2.19 -15.11
C VAL A 396 -24.04 1.41 -16.33
N LEU A 397 -23.18 0.59 -16.94
CA LEU A 397 -23.58 -0.27 -18.06
C LEU A 397 -24.62 -1.31 -17.64
N ILE A 398 -24.44 -1.95 -16.48
CA ILE A 398 -25.43 -2.88 -15.92
C ILE A 398 -26.77 -2.16 -15.73
N GLY A 399 -26.73 -0.96 -15.16
CA GLY A 399 -27.92 -0.13 -14.98
C GLY A 399 -28.60 0.24 -16.30
N THR A 400 -27.83 0.71 -17.27
CA THR A 400 -28.33 1.16 -18.58
C THR A 400 -28.92 0.02 -19.39
N LEU A 401 -28.28 -1.17 -19.37
CA LEU A 401 -28.69 -2.33 -20.17
C LEU A 401 -29.82 -3.13 -19.52
N PHE A 402 -29.75 -3.35 -18.20
CA PHE A 402 -30.65 -4.28 -17.52
C PHE A 402 -31.73 -3.59 -16.69
N ILE A 403 -31.43 -2.42 -16.08
CA ILE A 403 -32.37 -1.70 -15.20
C ILE A 403 -33.27 -0.76 -16.00
N PHE A 404 -32.74 0.08 -16.89
CA PHE A 404 -33.55 1.03 -17.68
C PHE A 404 -34.31 0.36 -18.83
N SER A 405 -35.59 0.70 -19.03
CA SER A 405 -36.41 0.07 -20.09
C SER A 405 -36.15 0.71 -21.42
N GLY A 406 -35.81 1.99 -21.42
CA GLY A 406 -35.92 2.85 -22.57
C GLY A 406 -37.37 3.24 -22.86
N VAL A 407 -38.32 2.90 -21.99
CA VAL A 407 -39.73 3.31 -22.12
C VAL A 407 -39.95 4.56 -21.28
N GLU A 408 -40.10 5.70 -21.93
CA GLU A 408 -40.39 6.99 -21.29
C GLU A 408 -41.81 7.40 -21.65
N LEU A 409 -42.75 7.20 -20.71
CA LEU A 409 -44.14 7.54 -20.91
C LEU A 409 -44.37 9.04 -20.73
N ASN A 410 -45.03 9.67 -21.70
CA ASN A 410 -45.53 11.03 -21.56
C ASN A 410 -46.85 11.06 -20.77
N GLU A 411 -47.30 12.24 -20.36
CA GLU A 411 -48.51 12.41 -19.54
C GLU A 411 -49.75 11.77 -20.19
N LYS A 412 -49.92 11.92 -21.50
CA LYS A 412 -51.04 11.33 -22.25
C LYS A 412 -51.02 9.81 -22.22
N GLN A 413 -49.85 9.19 -22.38
CA GLN A 413 -49.68 7.74 -22.30
C GLN A 413 -49.94 7.22 -20.88
N ILE A 414 -49.49 7.96 -19.86
CA ILE A 414 -49.77 7.63 -18.45
C ILE A 414 -51.28 7.66 -18.19
N GLU A 415 -51.98 8.71 -18.65
CA GLU A 415 -53.42 8.83 -18.50
C GLU A 415 -54.16 7.67 -19.17
N GLN A 416 -53.78 7.32 -20.40
CA GLN A 416 -54.33 6.15 -21.11
C GLN A 416 -54.10 4.84 -20.35
N MET A 417 -52.91 4.62 -19.79
CA MET A 417 -52.62 3.40 -19.01
C MET A 417 -53.38 3.36 -17.68
N ARG A 418 -53.64 4.52 -17.07
CA ARG A 418 -54.49 4.62 -15.87
C ARG A 418 -55.94 4.28 -16.19
N LEU A 419 -56.48 4.79 -17.30
CA LEU A 419 -57.83 4.44 -17.77
C LEU A 419 -57.95 2.93 -18.04
N ASN A 420 -56.91 2.33 -18.60
CA ASN A 420 -56.86 0.89 -18.89
C ASN A 420 -56.50 0.01 -17.67
N LYS A 421 -56.27 0.60 -16.49
CA LYS A 421 -55.83 -0.09 -15.25
C LYS A 421 -54.53 -0.93 -15.41
N THR A 422 -53.65 -0.55 -16.34
CA THR A 422 -52.38 -1.25 -16.60
C THR A 422 -51.17 -0.54 -16.00
N TYR A 423 -51.33 0.70 -15.53
CA TYR A 423 -50.24 1.54 -15.03
C TYR A 423 -49.53 0.94 -13.81
N ASP A 424 -50.27 0.38 -12.84
CA ASP A 424 -49.67 -0.23 -11.64
C ASP A 424 -48.82 -1.46 -11.96
N ASN A 425 -49.24 -2.26 -12.95
CA ASN A 425 -48.46 -3.41 -13.42
C ASN A 425 -47.18 -2.98 -14.13
N TYR A 426 -47.23 -1.87 -14.87
CA TYR A 426 -46.04 -1.25 -15.46
C TYR A 426 -45.06 -0.79 -14.38
N LEU A 427 -45.52 -0.05 -13.37
CA LEU A 427 -44.66 0.38 -12.25
C LEU A 427 -44.03 -0.82 -11.52
N LYS A 428 -44.82 -1.86 -11.25
CA LYS A 428 -44.32 -3.11 -10.65
C LYS A 428 -43.26 -3.78 -11.52
N THR A 429 -43.45 -3.80 -12.83
CA THR A 429 -42.46 -4.33 -13.78
C THR A 429 -41.18 -3.52 -13.74
N GLU A 430 -41.27 -2.18 -13.72
CA GLU A 430 -40.11 -1.29 -13.57
C GLU A 430 -39.36 -1.52 -12.25
N THR A 431 -40.07 -1.73 -11.14
CA THR A 431 -39.47 -2.06 -9.84
C THR A 431 -38.73 -3.40 -9.87
N LEU A 432 -39.27 -4.44 -10.52
CA LEU A 432 -38.67 -5.79 -10.51
C LEU A 432 -37.35 -5.90 -11.28
N ARG A 433 -37.00 -4.92 -12.11
CA ARG A 433 -35.82 -5.01 -12.99
C ARG A 433 -34.50 -4.87 -12.27
N VAL A 434 -34.50 -4.31 -11.07
CA VAL A 434 -33.31 -4.27 -10.20
C VAL A 434 -32.96 -5.66 -9.63
N VAL A 435 -33.93 -6.59 -9.54
CA VAL A 435 -33.75 -7.86 -8.82
C VAL A 435 -32.66 -8.73 -9.43
N ARG A 436 -32.69 -8.97 -10.75
CA ARG A 436 -31.71 -9.85 -11.40
C ARG A 436 -30.29 -9.30 -11.33
N PRO A 437 -30.02 -8.03 -11.69
CA PRO A 437 -28.69 -7.44 -11.54
C PRO A 437 -28.13 -7.56 -10.12
N TYR A 438 -28.94 -7.20 -9.11
CA TYR A 438 -28.49 -7.24 -7.72
C TYR A 438 -28.34 -8.66 -7.17
N ALA A 439 -29.14 -9.63 -7.60
CA ALA A 439 -28.95 -11.03 -7.23
C ALA A 439 -27.63 -11.59 -7.77
N VAL A 440 -27.26 -11.26 -9.01
CA VAL A 440 -25.97 -11.65 -9.61
C VAL A 440 -24.81 -11.00 -8.88
N ILE A 441 -24.90 -9.69 -8.60
CA ILE A 441 -23.89 -8.95 -7.82
C ILE A 441 -23.72 -9.60 -6.44
N GLY A 442 -24.82 -9.89 -5.74
CA GLY A 442 -24.77 -10.54 -4.43
C GLY A 442 -24.07 -11.90 -4.46
N GLY A 443 -24.39 -12.73 -5.46
CA GLY A 443 -23.75 -14.04 -5.65
C GLY A 443 -22.25 -13.92 -5.91
N LEU A 444 -21.83 -13.01 -6.79
CA LEU A 444 -20.41 -12.74 -7.08
C LEU A 444 -19.67 -12.22 -5.84
N THR A 445 -20.30 -11.36 -5.04
CA THR A 445 -19.72 -10.84 -3.80
C THR A 445 -19.51 -11.95 -2.78
N PHE A 446 -20.45 -12.88 -2.60
CA PHE A 446 -20.26 -14.03 -1.71
C PHE A 446 -19.17 -14.99 -2.20
N LEU A 447 -19.10 -15.24 -3.51
CA LEU A 447 -18.00 -16.00 -4.09
C LEU A 447 -16.65 -15.32 -3.79
N PHE A 448 -16.58 -14.00 -3.90
CA PHE A 448 -15.38 -13.26 -3.57
C PHE A 448 -15.05 -13.31 -2.07
N ALA A 449 -16.06 -13.29 -1.20
CA ALA A 449 -15.87 -13.47 0.24
C ALA A 449 -15.22 -14.83 0.57
N LEU A 450 -15.67 -15.90 -0.12
CA LEU A 450 -15.09 -17.22 -0.01
C LEU A 450 -13.63 -17.24 -0.48
N LEU A 451 -13.32 -16.60 -1.62
CA LEU A 451 -11.93 -16.48 -2.11
C LEU A 451 -11.02 -15.78 -1.10
N ILE A 452 -11.45 -14.65 -0.53
CA ILE A 452 -10.70 -13.95 0.52
C ILE A 452 -10.54 -14.83 1.77
N ALA A 453 -11.57 -15.60 2.14
CA ALA A 453 -11.51 -16.48 3.30
C ALA A 453 -10.46 -17.58 3.14
N ILE A 454 -10.26 -18.10 1.93
CA ILE A 454 -9.29 -19.17 1.63
C ILE A 454 -7.86 -18.59 1.53
N VAL A 455 -7.68 -17.38 1.00
CA VAL A 455 -6.34 -16.81 0.82
C VAL A 455 -5.73 -16.34 2.14
N PRO A 456 -4.50 -16.74 2.49
CA PRO A 456 -3.80 -16.22 3.66
C PRO A 456 -3.43 -14.75 3.47
N PHE A 457 -3.67 -13.94 4.50
CA PHE A 457 -3.24 -12.55 4.54
C PHE A 457 -1.95 -12.45 5.34
N PRO A 458 -1.07 -11.48 5.01
CA PRO A 458 0.12 -11.23 5.82
C PRO A 458 -0.30 -11.02 7.28
N ALA A 459 0.37 -11.73 8.19
CA ALA A 459 0.05 -11.66 9.61
C ALA A 459 0.10 -10.20 10.05
N ASN A 460 -0.96 -9.73 10.72
CA ASN A 460 -0.89 -8.48 11.45
C ASN A 460 0.35 -8.59 12.35
N THR A 461 1.29 -7.67 12.22
CA THR A 461 2.22 -7.38 13.32
C THR A 461 1.33 -7.02 14.50
N LYS A 462 1.00 -8.02 15.33
CA LYS A 462 0.50 -7.78 16.68
C LYS A 462 1.63 -7.00 17.31
N THR A 463 1.48 -5.69 17.38
CA THR A 463 2.29 -4.85 18.25
C THR A 463 2.27 -5.57 19.59
N LYS A 464 3.44 -6.06 20.01
CA LYS A 464 3.62 -6.51 21.39
C LYS A 464 3.00 -5.43 22.26
N LYS A 465 2.23 -5.84 23.26
CA LYS A 465 1.79 -4.95 24.34
C LYS A 465 3.05 -4.42 25.02
N SER A 466 3.66 -3.37 24.48
CA SER A 466 4.53 -2.49 25.25
C SER A 466 3.58 -1.63 26.06
N GLN A 467 3.49 -1.99 27.34
CA GLN A 467 2.72 -1.31 28.35
C GLN A 467 3.38 0.05 28.62
N LYS A 468 2.56 1.11 28.63
CA LYS A 468 2.75 2.41 29.31
C LYS A 468 4.07 3.16 29.05
N ASN A 469 3.99 4.16 28.17
CA ASN A 469 4.60 5.51 28.25
C ASN A 469 4.99 6.07 26.86
N GLU A 470 4.03 6.18 25.94
CA GLU A 470 4.15 7.09 24.79
C GLU A 470 2.83 7.86 24.64
N GLU A 471 2.52 8.63 25.68
CA GLU A 471 1.47 9.65 25.66
C GLU A 471 2.09 11.03 25.41
N SER A 472 3.08 11.12 24.53
CA SER A 472 3.54 12.37 23.91
C SER A 472 4.54 12.03 22.82
N ASP A 473 4.08 11.95 21.58
CA ASP A 473 4.98 12.20 20.45
C ASP A 473 4.21 12.91 19.34
N GLY A 474 4.16 14.24 19.49
CA GLY A 474 4.42 15.18 18.40
C GLY A 474 3.71 14.97 17.07
N VAL A 475 2.38 14.81 17.03
CA VAL A 475 1.68 15.34 15.85
C VAL A 475 1.75 16.86 15.99
N ASN A 476 2.76 17.45 15.35
CA ASN A 476 2.93 18.89 15.27
C ASN A 476 1.57 19.56 14.99
N THR A 477 1.22 20.66 15.67
CA THR A 477 -0.11 21.32 15.56
C THR A 477 -0.51 21.54 14.10
N LEU A 478 0.49 21.77 13.24
CA LEU A 478 0.39 21.92 11.79
C LEU A 478 0.00 20.63 11.05
N CYS A 479 0.55 19.47 11.41
CA CYS A 479 0.14 18.17 10.87
C CYS A 479 -1.31 17.84 11.24
N ARG A 480 -1.72 18.22 12.46
CA ARG A 480 -3.11 18.08 12.91
C ARG A 480 -4.04 19.00 12.13
N ALA A 481 -3.64 20.23 11.85
CA ALA A 481 -4.41 21.17 11.04
C ALA A 481 -4.56 20.70 9.58
N LEU A 482 -3.47 20.25 8.94
CA LEU A 482 -3.50 19.72 7.58
C LEU A 482 -4.35 18.45 7.47
N PHE A 483 -4.28 17.58 8.47
CA PHE A 483 -5.16 16.41 8.54
C PHE A 483 -6.63 16.80 8.66
N LEU A 484 -6.99 17.73 9.56
CA LEU A 484 -8.36 18.21 9.68
C LEU A 484 -8.86 18.84 8.37
N PHE A 485 -8.01 19.59 7.67
CA PHE A 485 -8.37 20.13 6.37
C PHE A 485 -8.52 19.03 5.31
N SER A 486 -7.74 17.94 5.37
CA SER A 486 -7.93 16.79 4.47
C SER A 486 -9.31 16.14 4.64
N ILE A 487 -9.86 16.09 5.87
CA ILE A 487 -11.23 15.61 6.11
C ILE A 487 -12.25 16.52 5.42
N ILE A 488 -12.10 17.84 5.54
CA ILE A 488 -13.00 18.82 4.89
C ILE A 488 -12.87 18.75 3.37
N ALA A 489 -11.66 18.65 2.84
CA ALA A 489 -11.40 18.52 1.41
C ALA A 489 -11.99 17.21 0.86
N GLN A 490 -11.84 16.11 1.59
CA GLN A 490 -12.42 14.81 1.24
C GLN A 490 -13.95 14.87 1.24
N PHE A 491 -14.54 15.50 2.25
CA PHE A 491 -15.98 15.73 2.35
C PHE A 491 -16.52 16.56 1.18
N ALA A 492 -15.86 17.69 0.90
CA ALA A 492 -16.21 18.57 -0.21
C ALA A 492 -16.10 17.84 -1.55
N TYR A 493 -14.96 17.15 -1.79
CA TYR A 493 -14.74 16.40 -3.01
C TYR A 493 -15.80 15.32 -3.25
N VAL A 494 -16.08 14.46 -2.25
CA VAL A 494 -17.06 13.39 -2.42
C VAL A 494 -18.45 13.98 -2.66
N GLY A 495 -18.81 15.05 -1.95
CA GLY A 495 -20.05 15.77 -2.21
C GLY A 495 -20.15 16.28 -3.65
N ALA A 496 -19.09 16.90 -4.16
CA ALA A 496 -19.01 17.41 -5.53
C ALA A 496 -19.12 16.28 -6.56
N GLN A 497 -18.32 15.22 -6.42
CA GLN A 497 -18.29 14.08 -7.33
C GLN A 497 -19.65 13.39 -7.42
N VAL A 498 -20.19 13.01 -6.27
CA VAL A 498 -21.47 12.28 -6.19
C VAL A 498 -22.60 13.17 -6.69
N GLY A 499 -22.63 14.44 -6.29
CA GLY A 499 -23.63 15.39 -6.75
C GLY A 499 -23.58 15.60 -8.27
N THR A 500 -22.38 15.75 -8.83
CA THR A 500 -22.18 15.90 -10.27
C THR A 500 -22.68 14.70 -11.05
N TRP A 501 -22.30 13.48 -10.67
CA TRP A 501 -22.75 12.28 -11.39
C TRP A 501 -24.22 11.95 -11.16
N SER A 502 -24.75 12.20 -9.96
CA SER A 502 -26.15 11.90 -9.64
C SER A 502 -27.12 12.71 -10.49
N TYR A 503 -26.79 13.98 -10.79
CA TYR A 503 -27.64 14.86 -11.59
C TYR A 503 -27.22 14.99 -13.06
N PHE A 504 -26.18 14.28 -13.50
CA PHE A 504 -25.69 14.37 -14.87
C PHE A 504 -26.75 13.95 -15.89
N MET A 505 -27.43 12.82 -15.66
CA MET A 505 -28.46 12.32 -16.58
C MET A 505 -29.65 13.28 -16.69
N GLN A 506 -30.09 13.85 -15.56
CA GLN A 506 -31.19 14.82 -15.58
C GLN A 506 -30.76 16.14 -16.19
N TYR A 507 -29.52 16.59 -16.01
CA TYR A 507 -29.00 17.77 -16.70
C TYR A 507 -29.03 17.59 -18.22
N ALA A 508 -28.57 16.42 -18.70
CA ALA A 508 -28.63 16.10 -20.13
C ALA A 508 -30.08 16.08 -20.66
N GLN A 509 -31.03 15.57 -19.88
CA GLN A 509 -32.45 15.58 -20.20
C GLN A 509 -33.04 17.01 -20.21
N ASP A 510 -32.82 17.77 -19.16
CA ASP A 510 -33.44 19.08 -18.94
C ASP A 510 -32.93 20.12 -19.96
N TYR A 511 -31.64 20.08 -20.33
CA TYR A 511 -31.00 21.10 -21.18
C TYR A 511 -30.64 20.65 -22.60
N VAL A 512 -30.50 19.34 -22.85
CA VAL A 512 -30.13 18.78 -24.17
C VAL A 512 -31.19 17.83 -24.72
N GLN A 513 -32.22 17.48 -23.93
CA GLN A 513 -33.39 16.70 -24.36
C GLN A 513 -33.02 15.29 -24.90
N VAL A 514 -32.06 14.63 -24.25
CA VAL A 514 -31.66 13.25 -24.57
C VAL A 514 -32.38 12.21 -23.68
N GLY A 515 -32.76 11.06 -24.24
CA GLY A 515 -33.48 10.01 -23.50
C GLY A 515 -32.62 9.24 -22.47
N GLU A 516 -33.25 8.51 -21.53
CA GLU A 516 -32.57 7.84 -20.40
C GLU A 516 -31.40 6.91 -20.79
N LYS A 517 -31.52 6.15 -21.88
CA LYS A 517 -30.42 5.26 -22.34
C LYS A 517 -29.24 6.06 -22.89
N THR A 518 -29.50 7.11 -23.67
CA THR A 518 -28.46 8.00 -24.19
C THR A 518 -27.76 8.73 -23.04
N SER A 519 -28.52 9.24 -22.07
CA SER A 519 -27.96 9.79 -20.83
C SER A 519 -27.13 8.78 -20.05
N GLY A 520 -27.56 7.52 -20.00
CA GLY A 520 -26.79 6.40 -19.43
C GLY A 520 -25.45 6.16 -20.14
N TYR A 521 -25.42 6.18 -21.47
CA TYR A 521 -24.19 6.07 -22.25
C TYR A 521 -23.28 7.29 -22.09
N LEU A 522 -23.84 8.51 -22.05
CA LEU A 522 -23.07 9.72 -21.77
C LEU A 522 -22.45 9.68 -20.36
N LEU A 523 -23.20 9.22 -19.35
CA LEU A 523 -22.66 9.00 -18.01
C LEU A 523 -21.56 7.93 -18.02
N THR A 524 -21.70 6.87 -18.81
CA THR A 524 -20.62 5.89 -18.99
C THR A 524 -19.38 6.55 -19.57
N GLY A 525 -19.54 7.45 -20.54
CA GLY A 525 -18.46 8.24 -21.12
C GLY A 525 -17.76 9.14 -20.09
N THR A 526 -18.49 9.75 -19.15
CA THR A 526 -17.85 10.54 -18.08
C THR A 526 -16.96 9.66 -17.18
N LEU A 527 -17.38 8.42 -16.92
CA LEU A 527 -16.60 7.46 -16.15
C LEU A 527 -15.38 6.93 -16.92
N VAL A 528 -15.47 6.82 -18.25
CA VAL A 528 -14.30 6.57 -19.11
C VAL A 528 -13.32 7.75 -19.02
N MET A 529 -13.81 8.99 -19.08
CA MET A 529 -12.96 10.17 -18.87
C MET A 529 -12.32 10.17 -17.48
N PHE A 530 -13.05 9.77 -16.45
CA PHE A 530 -12.52 9.59 -15.10
C PHE A 530 -11.41 8.53 -15.05
N ALA A 531 -11.56 7.40 -15.74
CA ALA A 531 -10.53 6.38 -15.86
C ALA A 531 -9.27 6.91 -16.57
N LEU A 532 -9.46 7.59 -17.72
CA LEU A 532 -8.38 8.18 -18.50
C LEU A 532 -7.62 9.26 -17.71
N GLY A 533 -8.36 10.14 -17.03
CA GLY A 533 -7.76 11.16 -16.16
C GLY A 533 -6.92 10.55 -15.06
N ARG A 534 -7.36 9.42 -14.47
CA ARG A 534 -6.62 8.72 -13.42
C ARG A 534 -5.32 8.13 -13.94
N LEU A 535 -5.35 7.50 -15.12
CA LEU A 535 -4.15 6.93 -15.75
C LEU A 535 -3.13 8.02 -16.10
N ILE A 536 -3.59 9.12 -16.70
CA ILE A 536 -2.72 10.24 -17.05
C ILE A 536 -2.15 10.91 -15.80
N ALA A 537 -2.96 11.11 -14.75
CA ALA A 537 -2.48 11.64 -13.49
C ALA A 537 -1.40 10.76 -12.84
N ALA A 538 -1.59 9.43 -12.84
CA ALA A 538 -0.60 8.49 -12.35
C ALA A 538 0.71 8.54 -13.16
N LEU A 539 0.61 8.70 -14.48
CA LEU A 539 1.77 8.85 -15.36
C LEU A 539 2.52 10.17 -15.10
N LEU A 540 1.80 11.28 -14.94
CA LEU A 540 2.39 12.59 -14.61
C LEU A 540 3.12 12.55 -13.27
N MET A 541 2.55 11.90 -12.25
CA MET A 541 3.22 11.67 -10.97
C MET A 541 4.46 10.78 -11.11
N HIS A 542 4.43 9.79 -12.01
CA HIS A 542 5.60 8.95 -12.30
C HIS A 542 6.76 9.75 -12.90
N PHE A 543 6.47 10.75 -13.74
CA PHE A 543 7.46 11.66 -14.31
C PHE A 543 7.91 12.80 -13.36
N GLY A 544 7.56 12.73 -12.07
CA GLY A 544 8.10 13.62 -11.05
C GLY A 544 7.23 14.85 -10.72
N LEU A 545 6.01 14.96 -11.25
CA LEU A 545 5.10 16.04 -10.83
C LEU A 545 4.58 15.79 -9.41
N SER A 546 4.60 16.84 -8.59
CA SER A 546 4.10 16.79 -7.22
C SER A 546 2.59 16.49 -7.16
N PRO A 547 2.13 15.51 -6.35
CA PRO A 547 0.72 15.19 -6.20
C PRO A 547 -0.15 16.38 -5.75
N SER A 548 0.37 17.26 -4.89
CA SER A 548 -0.35 18.42 -4.38
C SER A 548 -0.52 19.52 -5.45
N ILE A 549 0.49 19.75 -6.29
CA ILE A 549 0.37 20.67 -7.43
C ILE A 549 -0.68 20.15 -8.43
N LEU A 550 -0.60 18.86 -8.76
CA LEU A 550 -1.52 18.24 -9.71
C LEU A 550 -2.97 18.27 -9.19
N LEU A 551 -3.16 18.03 -7.89
CA LEU A 551 -4.45 18.17 -7.21
C LEU A 551 -4.99 19.60 -7.30
N ALA A 552 -4.17 20.62 -7.04
CA ALA A 552 -4.57 22.02 -7.14
C ALA A 552 -5.00 22.38 -8.57
N ALA A 553 -4.18 22.02 -9.57
CA ALA A 553 -4.49 22.29 -10.97
C ALA A 553 -5.83 21.66 -11.40
N PHE A 554 -6.04 20.37 -11.08
CA PHE A 554 -7.26 19.65 -11.43
C PHE A 554 -8.49 20.25 -10.73
N ALA A 555 -8.33 20.69 -9.48
CA ALA A 555 -9.38 21.35 -8.72
C ALA A 555 -9.81 22.69 -9.35
N PHE A 556 -8.87 23.58 -9.66
CA PHE A 556 -9.20 24.88 -10.27
C PHE A 556 -9.74 24.76 -11.70
N ILE A 557 -9.24 23.79 -12.48
CA ILE A 557 -9.83 23.49 -13.80
C ILE A 557 -11.30 23.09 -13.64
N ASN A 558 -11.61 22.23 -12.67
CA ASN A 558 -13.00 21.85 -12.40
C ASN A 558 -13.88 23.02 -11.95
N VAL A 559 -13.36 23.98 -11.17
CA VAL A 559 -14.09 25.21 -10.83
C VAL A 559 -14.50 25.96 -12.10
N ILE A 560 -13.57 26.13 -13.05
CA ILE A 560 -13.83 26.84 -14.32
C ILE A 560 -14.85 26.07 -15.17
N LEU A 561 -14.70 24.75 -15.29
CA LEU A 561 -15.62 23.91 -16.08
C LEU A 561 -17.04 23.93 -15.50
N ILE A 562 -17.18 23.89 -14.17
CA ILE A 562 -18.46 24.02 -13.49
C ILE A 562 -19.04 25.42 -13.70
N LEU A 563 -18.23 26.48 -13.63
CA LEU A 563 -18.70 27.83 -13.91
C LEU A 563 -19.29 27.95 -15.32
N ILE A 564 -18.64 27.35 -16.33
CA ILE A 564 -19.17 27.30 -17.70
C ILE A 564 -20.48 26.49 -17.75
N THR A 565 -20.55 25.36 -17.04
CA THR A 565 -21.78 24.53 -16.94
C THR A 565 -22.96 25.34 -16.41
N VAL A 566 -22.73 26.15 -15.36
CA VAL A 566 -23.78 26.96 -14.73
C VAL A 566 -24.18 28.15 -15.63
N LEU A 567 -23.22 28.83 -16.24
CA LEU A 567 -23.47 30.03 -17.04
C LEU A 567 -24.03 29.72 -18.44
N VAL A 568 -23.72 28.56 -19.01
CA VAL A 568 -24.11 28.17 -20.37
C VAL A 568 -24.82 26.80 -20.34
N PRO A 569 -26.09 26.75 -19.86
CA PRO A 569 -26.82 25.50 -19.68
C PRO A 569 -27.38 24.94 -20.99
N THR A 570 -26.48 24.54 -21.87
CA THR A 570 -26.74 23.94 -23.18
C THR A 570 -25.85 22.70 -23.38
N ILE A 571 -25.70 22.22 -24.62
CA ILE A 571 -24.72 21.19 -24.95
C ILE A 571 -23.29 21.59 -24.56
N ILE A 572 -22.95 22.88 -24.57
CA ILE A 572 -21.63 23.36 -24.13
C ILE A 572 -21.45 23.06 -22.63
N GLY A 573 -22.44 23.40 -21.81
CA GLY A 573 -22.44 23.09 -20.39
C GLY A 573 -22.44 21.58 -20.12
N LEU A 574 -23.12 20.78 -20.94
CA LEU A 574 -23.07 19.31 -20.82
C LEU A 574 -21.66 18.77 -21.13
N VAL A 575 -20.99 19.30 -22.16
CA VAL A 575 -19.62 18.90 -22.54
C VAL A 575 -18.61 19.31 -21.48
N THR A 576 -18.68 20.52 -20.93
CA THR A 576 -17.78 20.91 -19.84
C THR A 576 -18.04 20.08 -18.60
N LEU A 577 -19.30 19.81 -18.26
CA LEU A 577 -19.66 18.90 -17.19
C LEU A 577 -19.14 17.47 -17.43
N PHE A 578 -19.19 16.97 -18.66
CA PHE A 578 -18.63 15.67 -19.03
C PHE A 578 -17.11 15.63 -18.78
N ILE A 579 -16.39 16.69 -19.19
CA ILE A 579 -14.94 16.82 -19.05
C ILE A 579 -14.52 16.91 -17.57
N THR A 580 -15.36 17.45 -16.67
CA THR A 580 -15.00 17.54 -15.23
C THR A 580 -14.58 16.20 -14.63
N SER A 581 -15.14 15.09 -15.14
CA SER A 581 -14.84 13.75 -14.63
C SER A 581 -13.39 13.35 -14.86
N PHE A 582 -12.75 13.84 -15.92
CA PHE A 582 -11.31 13.68 -16.12
C PHE A 582 -10.50 14.26 -14.95
N PHE A 583 -10.85 15.47 -14.52
CA PHE A 583 -10.12 16.18 -13.48
C PHE A 583 -10.54 15.76 -12.06
N MET A 584 -11.71 15.18 -11.86
CA MET A 584 -12.08 14.56 -10.58
C MET A 584 -11.22 13.32 -10.23
N SER A 585 -10.59 12.71 -11.23
CA SER A 585 -10.06 11.34 -11.20
C SER A 585 -9.02 11.05 -10.12
N LEU A 586 -8.09 11.97 -9.85
CA LEU A 586 -7.01 11.78 -8.86
C LEU A 586 -7.33 12.33 -7.48
N MET A 587 -8.41 13.11 -7.32
CA MET A 587 -8.63 13.90 -6.12
C MET A 587 -8.79 13.03 -4.87
N PHE A 588 -9.67 12.01 -4.89
CA PHE A 588 -9.87 11.10 -3.75
C PHE A 588 -8.55 10.47 -3.25
N PRO A 589 -7.81 9.69 -4.06
CA PRO A 589 -6.62 8.99 -3.57
C PRO A 589 -5.53 9.97 -3.12
N THR A 590 -5.40 11.12 -3.78
CA THR A 590 -4.38 12.12 -3.43
C THR A 590 -4.72 12.85 -2.13
N ILE A 591 -5.98 13.29 -1.92
CA ILE A 591 -6.41 13.88 -0.64
C ILE A 591 -6.22 12.87 0.49
N PHE A 592 -6.63 11.62 0.28
CA PHE A 592 -6.50 10.57 1.28
C PHE A 592 -5.04 10.31 1.66
N ALA A 593 -4.17 10.15 0.66
CA ALA A 593 -2.76 9.87 0.86
C ALA A 593 -2.03 11.04 1.54
N LEU A 594 -2.26 12.28 1.10
CA LEU A 594 -1.70 13.48 1.72
C LEU A 594 -2.20 13.65 3.16
N GLY A 595 -3.48 13.34 3.42
CA GLY A 595 -4.08 13.44 4.75
C GLY A 595 -3.47 12.50 5.79
N ILE A 596 -3.05 11.29 5.40
CA ILE A 596 -2.45 10.31 6.31
C ILE A 596 -0.91 10.32 6.32
N LYS A 597 -0.29 11.19 5.52
CA LYS A 597 1.17 11.22 5.35
C LYS A 597 1.87 11.58 6.66
N GLY A 598 2.88 10.80 7.03
CA GLY A 598 3.65 10.99 8.27
C GLY A 598 2.95 10.47 9.54
N MET A 599 1.84 9.74 9.41
CA MET A 599 1.18 9.07 10.54
C MET A 599 1.65 7.62 10.67
N SER A 600 1.89 7.13 11.89
CA SER A 600 2.36 5.77 12.17
C SER A 600 1.39 4.96 13.06
N GLY A 601 1.34 3.66 12.81
CA GLY A 601 0.67 2.69 13.69
C GLY A 601 -0.83 2.95 13.93
N HIS A 602 -1.17 3.39 15.14
CA HIS A 602 -2.56 3.61 15.56
C HIS A 602 -3.20 4.84 14.90
N THR A 603 -2.43 5.92 14.71
CA THR A 603 -2.95 7.20 14.20
C THR A 603 -3.40 7.06 12.75
N THR A 604 -2.67 6.30 11.93
CA THR A 604 -3.05 6.05 10.52
C THR A 604 -4.38 5.33 10.39
N LYS A 605 -4.66 4.32 11.23
CA LYS A 605 -5.93 3.56 11.20
C LYS A 605 -7.12 4.46 11.56
N LEU A 606 -6.97 5.31 12.57
CA LEU A 606 -7.99 6.27 12.97
C LEU A 606 -8.19 7.36 11.91
N ALA A 607 -7.10 7.89 11.35
CA ALA A 607 -7.13 8.91 10.32
C ALA A 607 -7.80 8.42 9.03
N SER A 608 -7.46 7.22 8.57
CA SER A 608 -8.14 6.55 7.45
C SER A 608 -9.64 6.41 7.70
N CYS A 609 -10.06 6.02 8.91
CA CYS A 609 -11.47 5.93 9.26
C CYS A 609 -12.18 7.28 9.17
N LEU A 610 -11.59 8.36 9.70
CA LEU A 610 -12.18 9.70 9.65
C LEU A 610 -12.30 10.22 8.20
N LEU A 611 -11.33 9.91 7.34
CA LEU A 611 -11.40 10.20 5.92
C LEU A 611 -12.50 9.39 5.20
N VAL A 612 -12.71 8.12 5.57
CA VAL A 612 -13.84 7.32 5.07
C VAL A 612 -15.18 7.89 5.56
N MET A 613 -15.26 8.38 6.80
CA MET A 613 -16.47 9.05 7.29
C MET A 613 -16.77 10.33 6.50
N ALA A 614 -15.76 11.03 6.00
CA ALA A 614 -15.93 12.23 5.18
C ALA A 614 -16.69 11.97 3.87
N ILE A 615 -16.79 10.71 3.41
CA ILE A 615 -17.60 10.31 2.25
C ILE A 615 -19.08 10.70 2.42
N ILE A 616 -19.54 10.94 3.66
CA ILE A 616 -20.87 11.50 3.96
C ILE A 616 -21.17 12.82 3.22
N GLY A 617 -20.18 13.52 2.67
CA GLY A 617 -20.40 14.63 1.73
C GLY A 617 -21.39 14.28 0.61
N GLY A 618 -21.35 13.05 0.09
CA GLY A 618 -22.29 12.55 -0.93
C GLY A 618 -23.74 12.48 -0.44
N ALA A 619 -23.97 12.17 0.84
CA ALA A 619 -25.30 12.16 1.45
C ALA A 619 -25.90 13.56 1.59
N ILE A 620 -25.06 14.58 1.72
CA ILE A 620 -25.48 15.95 2.03
C ILE A 620 -25.62 16.76 0.74
N PHE A 621 -24.66 16.67 -0.17
CA PHE A 621 -24.65 17.47 -1.40
C PHE A 621 -25.79 17.08 -2.34
N THR A 622 -26.10 15.78 -2.49
CA THR A 622 -27.11 15.34 -3.46
C THR A 622 -28.53 15.85 -3.14
N PRO A 623 -29.05 15.72 -1.91
CA PRO A 623 -30.34 16.31 -1.56
C PRO A 623 -30.31 17.84 -1.58
N LEU A 624 -29.19 18.46 -1.20
CA LEU A 624 -29.04 19.91 -1.23
C LEU A 624 -29.11 20.45 -2.67
N MET A 625 -28.42 19.79 -3.62
CA MET A 625 -28.53 20.09 -5.05
C MET A 625 -29.96 19.90 -5.55
N GLY A 626 -30.65 18.83 -5.13
CA GLY A 626 -32.05 18.61 -5.45
C GLY A 626 -32.96 19.73 -4.93
N LEU A 627 -32.73 20.18 -3.69
CA LEU A 627 -33.47 21.29 -3.08
C LEU A 627 -33.20 22.62 -3.79
N ILE A 628 -31.95 22.92 -4.15
CA ILE A 628 -31.60 24.10 -4.94
C ILE A 628 -32.33 24.05 -6.27
N ALA A 629 -32.23 22.93 -7.01
CA ALA A 629 -32.86 22.76 -8.31
C ALA A 629 -34.38 22.94 -8.26
N VAL A 630 -35.05 22.44 -7.21
CA VAL A 630 -36.49 22.61 -7.01
C VAL A 630 -36.84 24.06 -6.67
N LYS A 631 -36.10 24.71 -5.75
CA LYS A 631 -36.40 26.08 -5.32
C LYS A 631 -36.13 27.13 -6.40
N THR A 632 -35.07 26.96 -7.17
CA THR A 632 -34.69 27.90 -8.23
C THR A 632 -35.32 27.56 -9.58
N ASN A 633 -35.94 26.38 -9.70
CA ASN A 633 -36.38 25.78 -10.95
C ASN A 633 -35.24 25.74 -12.01
N ASN A 634 -34.00 25.60 -11.56
CA ASN A 634 -32.81 25.64 -12.41
C ASN A 634 -31.75 24.69 -11.86
N LEU A 635 -31.63 23.52 -12.51
CA LEU A 635 -30.66 22.49 -12.12
C LEU A 635 -29.21 22.94 -12.33
N ALA A 636 -28.92 23.78 -13.33
CA ALA A 636 -27.58 24.30 -13.56
C ALA A 636 -27.06 25.10 -12.36
N LEU A 637 -27.91 25.88 -11.68
CA LEU A 637 -27.54 26.58 -10.45
C LEU A 637 -27.16 25.64 -9.30
N ALA A 638 -27.69 24.42 -9.25
CA ALA A 638 -27.31 23.44 -8.23
C ALA A 638 -25.84 23.01 -8.37
N TYR A 639 -25.24 23.09 -9.56
CA TYR A 639 -23.84 22.76 -9.79
C TYR A 639 -22.86 23.78 -9.19
N THR A 640 -23.32 24.94 -8.75
CA THR A 640 -22.49 25.89 -7.96
C THR A 640 -21.95 25.24 -6.68
N LEU A 641 -22.68 24.28 -6.11
CA LEU A 641 -22.27 23.55 -4.91
C LEU A 641 -21.02 22.67 -5.16
N PRO A 642 -20.99 21.77 -6.18
CA PRO A 642 -19.75 21.16 -6.66
C PRO A 642 -18.62 22.14 -6.96
N GLY A 643 -18.92 23.29 -7.59
CA GLY A 643 -17.93 24.32 -7.90
C GLY A 643 -17.23 24.87 -6.65
N GLY A 644 -18.00 25.23 -5.62
CA GLY A 644 -17.46 25.67 -4.34
C GLY A 644 -16.63 24.58 -3.64
N ALA A 645 -17.06 23.32 -3.73
CA ALA A 645 -16.30 22.20 -3.19
C ALA A 645 -14.96 21.95 -3.89
N TYR A 646 -14.89 22.05 -5.22
CA TYR A 646 -13.61 21.96 -5.92
C TYR A 646 -12.67 23.11 -5.54
N PHE A 647 -13.19 24.31 -5.28
CA PHE A 647 -12.39 25.43 -4.78
C PHE A 647 -11.77 25.11 -3.41
N ILE A 648 -12.54 24.53 -2.48
CA ILE A 648 -12.03 24.07 -1.17
C ILE A 648 -10.91 23.04 -1.34
N VAL A 649 -11.06 22.09 -2.26
CA VAL A 649 -10.02 21.09 -2.58
C VAL A 649 -8.76 21.76 -3.10
N GLY A 650 -8.89 22.76 -3.97
CA GLY A 650 -7.76 23.53 -4.50
C GLY A 650 -6.98 24.26 -3.40
N LEU A 651 -7.67 24.89 -2.44
CA LEU A 651 -7.05 25.53 -1.29
C LEU A 651 -6.29 24.54 -0.39
N TYR A 652 -6.88 23.37 -0.13
CA TYR A 652 -6.22 22.30 0.61
C TYR A 652 -4.94 21.85 -0.09
N ALA A 653 -4.98 21.69 -1.41
CA ALA A 653 -3.85 21.25 -2.20
C ALA A 653 -2.68 22.24 -2.19
N ILE A 654 -2.96 23.55 -2.27
CA ILE A 654 -1.95 24.60 -2.14
C ILE A 654 -1.30 24.57 -0.75
N LEU A 655 -2.12 24.50 0.31
CA LEU A 655 -1.59 24.44 1.67
C LEU A 655 -0.74 23.19 1.88
N ALA A 656 -1.20 22.04 1.40
CA ALA A 656 -0.45 20.80 1.46
C ALA A 656 0.91 20.93 0.77
N TYR A 657 0.98 21.59 -0.40
CA TYR A 657 2.22 21.82 -1.11
C TYR A 657 3.23 22.66 -0.31
N VAL A 658 2.81 23.83 0.18
CA VAL A 658 3.65 24.76 0.94
C VAL A 658 4.25 24.04 2.16
N LEU A 659 3.42 23.34 2.92
CA LEU A 659 3.84 22.65 4.14
C LEU A 659 4.74 21.43 3.88
N THR A 660 4.62 20.80 2.70
CA THR A 660 5.54 19.73 2.31
C THR A 660 6.89 20.23 1.81
N MET A 661 6.98 21.45 1.26
CA MET A 661 8.27 22.04 0.87
C MET A 661 9.09 22.46 2.09
N GLU A 662 8.49 23.11 3.08
CA GLU A 662 9.19 23.54 4.30
C GLU A 662 9.86 22.37 5.03
N ARG A 663 9.19 21.21 5.08
CA ARG A 663 9.74 19.98 5.68
C ARG A 663 10.94 19.39 4.96
N ASN A 664 11.09 19.60 3.66
CA ASN A 664 12.22 19.08 2.88
C ASN A 664 13.43 20.04 2.93
N VAL A 665 13.27 21.25 3.46
CA VAL A 665 14.35 22.24 3.62
C VAL A 665 14.99 22.14 5.01
N GLU A 666 14.24 21.64 6.00
CA GLU A 666 14.74 21.40 7.37
C GLU A 666 15.41 20.02 7.55
N SER A 667 15.25 19.09 6.60
CA SER A 667 15.90 17.76 6.57
C SER A 667 17.11 17.75 5.65
#